data_AF-A0A839SA78-F1
#
_entry.id   AF-A0A839SA78-F1
#
_cell.length_a   1.000
_cell.length_b   1.000
_cell.length_c   1.000
_cell.angle_alpha   90.00
_cell.angle_beta   90.00
_cell.angle_gamma   90.00
#
_symmetry.space_group_name_H-M   'P 1'
#
loop_
_entity.id
_entity.type
_entity.pdbx_description
1 polymer ?
#
loop_
_entity_poly.entity_id
_entity_poly.type
_entity_poly.pdbx_seq_one_letter_code
_entity_poly.pdbx_strand_id
1 'polypeptide(L)'
;MEKRTTTDDLIIANLELAFQKKEKGKRAKELIVANKELAFQNKEKGKRAEELIVANKELAFQNKEKDKRAEELIIANKELAFQNKEKGKRAKELVIANKELAYQNKEKGERAKELVIADKELAFQTKEKGKRAEELVIADKELAFQTKEKGKRAEELVIANEELAFQNEEKGKRAEELVIANKELAFQNKEKGQRAKELIIANEELVFQNEEKEKRADELIVANNELAFQNREKERRADELIIANKELAFQNTEKEKLANELVIANKELAYQNKEKEKRADELGIANKELAFQNLEKEMRAEELSIANKELAFQNHEKEKRADELIIANKELAFQNTEKGKRAEELIIANKELAFQNKEKEKIANELIIANDELAFQNNEKEKRANELVIANNELFFQNHEKEKRADELIIANKELAFQNKEKEKRAAELIVANKELDLSIKQLTESEDLVRLIVENVRDYSIIMLDADGIIKNWNKGSERINGYLAGEIIGKHDAVFYTSEENKQKIPELNLKRAQKNGWYRTEGWRVRKDGSQFFADIVFTALHDKNGVLRGYSKISHDITEQKKAESDILKFSEELEQKVIERTAQLELANKELGSFSYSVSHDLRAPIRAINGYAKILEEDYGKKLDPDGAMALNSIIRNSKKMGQLIDDLLAFSKLGRKEVTVSNINMKILVKSIQDELLFDDKDNNIVFNIKTLLPAKGDQSLIKQVWINLITNAIKYSKYKPKTYIEIGAHEKNHQVVYYVKDHGAGFDMKYYDKLFGVFQRLHSQEEFEGTGIGLAIVQKVVSRHKGNVWAESVLNEGATFYFSLPDINS
;
A
#
# COMPACT_ATOMS: atom_id res chain seq x y z
N MET A 1 12.91 -62.99 1.20
CA MET A 1 14.02 -62.02 1.06
C MET A 1 13.78 -60.93 2.08
N GLU A 2 14.55 -60.89 3.16
CA GLU A 2 14.46 -59.87 4.21
C GLU A 2 15.76 -59.07 4.30
N LYS A 3 15.70 -57.90 4.94
CA LYS A 3 16.79 -56.91 5.14
C LYS A 3 17.15 -56.09 3.89
N ARG A 4 16.41 -54.99 3.65
CA ARG A 4 16.97 -53.77 3.02
C ARG A 4 16.21 -52.45 3.22
N THR A 5 15.07 -52.41 3.91
CA THR A 5 14.20 -51.21 3.98
C THR A 5 14.15 -50.51 5.34
N THR A 6 14.79 -51.01 6.40
CA THR A 6 14.70 -50.40 7.75
C THR A 6 15.76 -49.35 8.07
N THR A 7 16.69 -49.05 7.16
CA THR A 7 17.78 -48.09 7.41
C THR A 7 17.45 -46.68 6.92
N ASP A 8 16.82 -46.55 5.75
CA ASP A 8 16.55 -45.24 5.13
C ASP A 8 15.42 -44.48 5.85
N ASP A 9 14.35 -45.17 6.25
CA ASP A 9 13.26 -44.59 7.06
C ASP A 9 13.77 -44.03 8.41
N LEU A 10 14.74 -44.73 9.02
CA LEU A 10 15.39 -44.30 10.26
C LEU A 10 16.33 -43.10 10.05
N ILE A 11 16.89 -42.93 8.85
CA ILE A 11 17.69 -41.76 8.47
C ILE A 11 16.77 -40.55 8.22
N ILE A 12 15.67 -40.74 7.48
CA ILE A 12 14.68 -39.68 7.21
C ILE A 12 14.04 -39.19 8.52
N ALA A 13 13.56 -40.10 9.38
CA ALA A 13 12.99 -39.73 10.68
C ALA A 13 13.98 -38.97 11.57
N ASN A 14 15.27 -39.33 11.57
CA ASN A 14 16.31 -38.60 12.31
C ASN A 14 16.66 -37.24 11.69
N LEU A 15 16.66 -37.11 10.35
CA LEU A 15 16.83 -35.82 9.67
C LEU A 15 15.67 -34.87 9.97
N GLU A 16 14.45 -35.39 10.03
CA GLU A 16 13.23 -34.63 10.33
C GLU A 16 13.18 -34.20 11.82
N LEU A 17 13.57 -35.07 12.75
CA LEU A 17 13.79 -34.73 14.16
C LEU A 17 14.92 -33.70 14.36
N ALA A 18 16.00 -33.79 13.57
CA ALA A 18 17.07 -32.81 13.57
C ALA A 18 16.61 -31.45 13.01
N PHE A 19 15.79 -31.45 11.95
CA PHE A 19 15.19 -30.24 11.39
C PHE A 19 14.26 -29.57 12.40
N GLN A 20 13.32 -30.31 13.01
CA GLN A 20 12.44 -29.78 14.06
C GLN A 20 13.21 -29.27 15.29
N LYS A 21 14.30 -29.93 15.71
CA LYS A 21 15.18 -29.41 16.78
C LYS A 21 15.85 -28.09 16.36
N LYS A 22 16.32 -27.98 15.12
CA LYS A 22 16.96 -26.78 14.57
C LYS A 22 15.96 -25.62 14.47
N GLU A 23 14.72 -25.91 14.08
CA GLU A 23 13.63 -24.94 14.00
C GLU A 23 13.15 -24.46 15.37
N LYS A 24 12.94 -25.38 16.33
CA LYS A 24 12.67 -25.04 17.74
C LYS A 24 13.81 -24.22 18.36
N GLY A 25 15.06 -24.53 18.02
CA GLY A 25 16.23 -23.73 18.40
C GLY A 25 16.25 -22.33 17.77
N LYS A 26 15.71 -22.16 16.55
CA LYS A 26 15.53 -20.85 15.91
C LYS A 26 14.43 -20.04 16.61
N ARG A 27 13.24 -20.62 16.79
CA ARG A 27 12.11 -19.98 17.52
C ARG A 27 12.48 -19.62 18.97
N ALA A 28 13.26 -20.45 19.65
CA ALA A 28 13.75 -20.12 21.00
C ALA A 28 14.69 -18.90 20.99
N LYS A 29 15.57 -18.76 19.98
CA LYS A 29 16.42 -17.57 19.82
C LYS A 29 15.59 -16.33 19.45
N GLU A 30 14.60 -16.47 18.57
CA GLU A 30 13.67 -15.39 18.21
C GLU A 30 12.86 -14.91 19.42
N LEU A 31 12.35 -15.82 20.26
CA LEU A 31 11.68 -15.48 21.53
C LEU A 31 12.62 -14.81 22.55
N ILE A 32 13.90 -15.23 22.62
CA ILE A 32 14.89 -14.57 23.47
C ILE A 32 15.22 -13.16 22.95
N VAL A 33 15.26 -12.94 21.63
CA VAL A 33 15.43 -11.62 21.03
C VAL A 33 14.19 -10.76 21.30
N ALA A 34 12.98 -11.26 21.04
CA ALA A 34 11.73 -10.54 21.32
C ALA A 34 11.56 -10.17 22.82
N ASN A 35 11.94 -11.06 23.75
CA ASN A 35 11.92 -10.74 25.17
C ASN A 35 13.01 -9.71 25.57
N LYS A 36 14.17 -9.71 24.90
CA LYS A 36 15.17 -8.64 25.07
C LYS A 36 14.70 -7.31 24.49
N GLU A 37 14.02 -7.33 23.35
CA GLU A 37 13.38 -6.17 22.71
C GLU A 37 12.32 -5.57 23.65
N LEU A 38 11.42 -6.39 24.20
CA LEU A 38 10.40 -5.98 25.17
C LEU A 38 11.02 -5.45 26.48
N ALA A 39 12.09 -6.08 26.98
CA ALA A 39 12.82 -5.58 28.15
C ALA A 39 13.51 -4.24 27.88
N PHE A 40 14.05 -4.03 26.67
CA PHE A 40 14.64 -2.77 26.23
C PHE A 40 13.57 -1.67 26.10
N GLN A 41 12.44 -1.96 25.45
CA GLN A 41 11.31 -1.03 25.31
C GLN A 41 10.70 -0.65 26.66
N ASN A 42 10.59 -1.58 27.61
CA ASN A 42 10.13 -1.26 28.96
C ASN A 42 11.16 -0.40 29.73
N LYS A 43 12.46 -0.59 29.48
CA LYS A 43 13.52 0.26 30.06
C LYS A 43 13.54 1.67 29.44
N GLU A 44 13.26 1.81 28.13
CA GLU A 44 13.02 3.10 27.48
C GLU A 44 11.75 3.79 28.00
N LYS A 45 10.64 3.06 28.19
CA LYS A 45 9.42 3.61 28.80
C LYS A 45 9.68 4.13 30.22
N GLY A 46 10.47 3.40 31.02
CA GLY A 46 10.94 3.86 32.32
C GLY A 46 11.72 5.17 32.25
N LYS A 47 12.72 5.24 31.34
CA LYS A 47 13.49 6.47 31.12
C LYS A 47 12.62 7.64 30.63
N ARG A 48 11.68 7.42 29.71
CA ARG A 48 10.75 8.47 29.25
C ARG A 48 9.82 8.95 30.37
N ALA A 49 9.43 8.07 31.30
CA ALA A 49 8.68 8.49 32.49
C ALA A 49 9.54 9.35 33.43
N GLU A 50 10.82 9.00 33.63
CA GLU A 50 11.77 9.83 34.38
C GLU A 50 12.01 11.19 33.70
N GLU A 51 12.21 11.21 32.38
CA GLU A 51 12.35 12.44 31.57
C GLU A 51 11.11 13.32 31.64
N LEU A 52 9.90 12.74 31.60
CA LEU A 52 8.63 13.47 31.79
C LEU A 52 8.49 14.03 33.21
N ILE A 53 8.96 13.33 34.24
CA ILE A 53 8.99 13.83 35.61
C ILE A 53 9.97 15.00 35.75
N VAL A 54 11.13 14.94 35.09
CA VAL A 54 12.09 16.05 35.04
C VAL A 54 11.51 17.23 34.27
N ALA A 55 10.92 17.03 33.10
CA ALA A 55 10.27 18.08 32.30
C ALA A 55 9.11 18.77 33.05
N ASN A 56 8.29 18.01 33.79
CA ASN A 56 7.23 18.57 34.63
C ASN A 56 7.78 19.37 35.82
N LYS A 57 8.92 18.97 36.41
CA LYS A 57 9.61 19.77 37.44
C LYS A 57 10.21 21.05 36.86
N GLU A 58 10.80 20.98 35.67
CA GLU A 58 11.35 22.11 34.92
C GLU A 58 10.24 23.13 34.60
N LEU A 59 9.09 22.68 34.08
CA LEU A 59 7.92 23.52 33.83
C LEU A 59 7.37 24.17 35.11
N ALA A 60 7.30 23.42 36.22
CA ALA A 60 6.89 23.97 37.51
C ALA A 60 7.88 25.01 38.07
N PHE A 61 9.17 24.85 37.80
CA PHE A 61 10.20 25.84 38.14
C PHE A 61 10.08 27.11 37.28
N GLN A 62 9.95 26.96 35.96
CA GLN A 62 9.78 28.08 35.03
C GLN A 62 8.49 28.89 35.30
N ASN A 63 7.40 28.24 35.70
CA ASN A 63 6.19 28.95 36.11
C ASN A 63 6.42 29.77 37.39
N LYS A 64 7.08 29.21 38.42
CA LYS A 64 7.47 30.00 39.62
C LYS A 64 8.41 31.16 39.31
N GLU A 65 9.28 31.02 38.30
CA GLU A 65 10.16 32.11 37.88
C GLU A 65 9.39 33.22 37.13
N LYS A 66 8.38 32.85 36.32
CA LYS A 66 7.46 33.81 35.70
C LYS A 66 6.61 34.56 36.74
N ASP A 67 6.09 33.87 37.75
CA ASP A 67 5.32 34.49 38.82
C ASP A 67 6.17 35.53 39.58
N LYS A 68 7.42 35.19 39.90
CA LYS A 68 8.38 36.15 40.49
C LYS A 68 8.67 37.35 39.58
N ARG A 69 8.88 37.15 38.27
CA ARG A 69 9.08 38.27 37.33
C ARG A 69 7.82 39.14 37.19
N ALA A 70 6.63 38.56 37.34
CA ALA A 70 5.39 39.33 37.39
C ALA A 70 5.29 40.18 38.66
N GLU A 71 5.68 39.65 39.83
CA GLU A 71 5.80 40.42 41.07
C GLU A 71 6.84 41.56 40.96
N GLU A 72 8.02 41.30 40.40
CA GLU A 72 9.06 42.30 40.14
C GLU A 72 8.57 43.42 39.19
N LEU A 73 7.85 43.08 38.12
CA LEU A 73 7.24 44.05 37.21
C LEU A 73 6.12 44.88 37.89
N ILE A 74 5.35 44.29 38.79
CA ILE A 74 4.35 45.02 39.60
C ILE A 74 5.04 46.00 40.55
N ILE A 75 6.17 45.63 41.14
CA ILE A 75 6.98 46.53 41.99
C ILE A 75 7.59 47.67 41.15
N ALA A 76 8.21 47.36 40.01
CA ALA A 76 8.77 48.35 39.10
C ALA A 76 7.72 49.36 38.57
N ASN A 77 6.50 48.89 38.28
CA ASN A 77 5.40 49.77 37.88
C ASN A 77 4.90 50.67 39.04
N LYS A 78 4.91 50.18 40.28
CA LYS A 78 4.61 51.00 41.47
C LYS A 78 5.70 52.06 41.72
N GLU A 79 6.96 51.69 41.55
CA GLU A 79 8.13 52.59 41.63
C GLU A 79 8.02 53.73 40.59
N LEU A 80 7.74 53.39 39.33
CA LEU A 80 7.52 54.36 38.25
C LEU A 80 6.32 55.29 38.52
N ALA A 81 5.21 54.74 39.02
CA ALA A 81 4.05 55.55 39.42
C ALA A 81 4.37 56.52 40.56
N PHE A 82 5.19 56.11 41.53
CA PHE A 82 5.67 56.97 42.61
C PHE A 82 6.59 58.10 42.07
N GLN A 83 7.58 57.77 41.24
CA GLN A 83 8.47 58.76 40.63
C GLN A 83 7.72 59.78 39.76
N ASN A 84 6.70 59.36 39.00
CA ASN A 84 5.85 60.28 38.25
C ASN A 84 5.03 61.20 39.18
N LYS A 85 4.58 60.70 40.34
CA LYS A 85 3.87 61.51 41.35
C LYS A 85 4.80 62.52 42.03
N GLU A 86 6.07 62.19 42.26
CA GLU A 86 7.09 63.14 42.71
C GLU A 86 7.41 64.21 41.66
N LYS A 87 7.62 63.82 40.39
CA LYS A 87 7.83 64.77 39.28
C LYS A 87 6.66 65.75 39.18
N GLY A 88 5.42 65.27 39.34
CA GLY A 88 4.22 66.10 39.42
C GLY A 88 4.15 67.06 40.62
N LYS A 89 4.80 66.74 41.75
CA LYS A 89 4.96 67.68 42.88
C LYS A 89 6.02 68.74 42.58
N ARG A 90 7.21 68.34 42.13
CA ARG A 90 8.30 69.28 41.75
C ARG A 90 7.87 70.26 40.65
N ALA A 91 7.06 69.81 39.69
CA ALA A 91 6.47 70.69 38.68
C ALA A 91 5.55 71.77 39.30
N LYS A 92 4.77 71.42 40.34
CA LYS A 92 3.93 72.40 41.05
C LYS A 92 4.75 73.37 41.89
N GLU A 93 5.81 72.91 42.54
CA GLU A 93 6.76 73.77 43.27
C GLU A 93 7.46 74.76 42.33
N LEU A 94 7.90 74.33 41.16
CA LEU A 94 8.47 75.21 40.13
C LEU A 94 7.46 76.24 39.60
N VAL A 95 6.18 75.89 39.45
CA VAL A 95 5.12 76.84 39.07
C VAL A 95 4.86 77.87 40.18
N ILE A 96 4.96 77.49 41.45
CA ILE A 96 4.85 78.41 42.59
C ILE A 96 6.06 79.35 42.62
N ALA A 97 7.28 78.82 42.53
CA ALA A 97 8.51 79.61 42.49
C ALA A 97 8.53 80.61 41.31
N ASN A 98 8.03 80.22 40.13
CA ASN A 98 7.91 81.12 38.98
C ASN A 98 6.85 82.21 39.19
N LYS A 99 5.73 81.92 39.88
CA LYS A 99 4.75 82.95 40.27
C LYS A 99 5.33 83.94 41.29
N GLU A 100 6.15 83.45 42.22
CA GLU A 100 6.77 84.28 43.25
C GLU A 100 7.89 85.17 42.68
N LEU A 101 8.70 84.65 41.75
CA LEU A 101 9.62 85.45 40.93
C LEU A 101 8.90 86.52 40.09
N ALA A 102 7.74 86.20 39.52
CA ALA A 102 6.92 87.18 38.80
C ALA A 102 6.38 88.28 39.72
N TYR A 103 6.02 87.95 40.96
CA TYR A 103 5.60 88.92 41.97
C TYR A 103 6.76 89.85 42.39
N GLN A 104 7.94 89.29 42.72
CA GLN A 104 9.13 90.08 43.06
C GLN A 104 9.59 91.01 41.91
N ASN A 105 9.48 90.57 40.66
CA ASN A 105 9.77 91.43 39.51
C ASN A 105 8.76 92.57 39.36
N LYS A 106 7.48 92.34 39.71
CA LYS A 106 6.45 93.39 39.72
C LYS A 106 6.70 94.41 40.83
N GLU A 107 7.08 93.95 42.02
CA GLU A 107 7.42 94.81 43.17
C GLU A 107 8.68 95.67 42.91
N LYS A 108 9.72 95.10 42.28
CA LYS A 108 10.87 95.86 41.76
C LYS A 108 10.47 96.91 40.72
N GLY A 109 9.47 96.60 39.89
CA GLY A 109 8.89 97.53 38.92
C GLY A 109 8.13 98.70 39.55
N GLU A 110 7.50 98.52 40.70
CA GLU A 110 6.87 99.61 41.46
C GLU A 110 7.93 100.48 42.16
N ARG A 111 8.93 99.89 42.83
CA ARG A 111 10.05 100.65 43.44
C ARG A 111 10.83 101.50 42.42
N ALA A 112 10.96 101.02 41.19
CA ALA A 112 11.57 101.79 40.10
C ALA A 112 10.76 103.06 39.73
N LYS A 113 9.43 103.05 39.93
CA LYS A 113 8.58 104.24 39.72
C LYS A 113 8.71 105.24 40.87
N GLU A 114 8.84 104.78 42.10
CA GLU A 114 9.05 105.65 43.28
C GLU A 114 10.37 106.43 43.17
N LEU A 115 11.46 105.78 42.73
CA LEU A 115 12.74 106.45 42.49
C LEU A 115 12.65 107.54 41.40
N VAL A 116 11.90 107.30 40.32
CA VAL A 116 11.66 108.30 39.25
C VAL A 116 10.80 109.48 39.71
N ILE A 117 10.03 109.33 40.80
CA ILE A 117 9.31 110.44 41.43
C ILE A 117 10.27 111.23 42.34
N ALA A 118 11.11 110.55 43.14
CA ALA A 118 12.11 111.21 43.98
C ALA A 118 13.11 112.06 43.19
N ASP A 119 13.57 111.60 42.02
CA ASP A 119 14.45 112.39 41.13
C ASP A 119 13.75 113.63 40.54
N LYS A 120 12.42 113.59 40.37
CA LYS A 120 11.63 114.76 39.95
C LYS A 120 11.43 115.77 41.09
N GLU A 121 11.34 115.30 42.33
CA GLU A 121 11.25 116.14 43.53
C GLU A 121 12.56 116.94 43.76
N LEU A 122 13.73 116.29 43.63
CA LEU A 122 15.04 116.95 43.71
C LEU A 122 15.26 117.99 42.59
N ALA A 123 14.75 117.71 41.39
CA ALA A 123 14.82 118.64 40.26
C ALA A 123 13.97 119.91 40.48
N PHE A 124 12.97 119.87 41.36
CA PHE A 124 12.13 121.02 41.72
C PHE A 124 12.83 121.94 42.74
N GLN A 125 13.41 121.38 43.80
CA GLN A 125 14.11 122.16 44.85
C GLN A 125 15.38 122.88 44.34
N THR A 126 16.00 122.37 43.27
CA THR A 126 17.20 122.98 42.66
C THR A 126 16.88 124.21 41.79
N LYS A 127 15.60 124.60 41.65
CA LYS A 127 15.16 125.73 40.82
C LYS A 127 14.60 126.93 41.60
N GLU A 128 14.63 126.88 42.94
CA GLU A 128 14.03 127.90 43.82
C GLU A 128 15.05 128.63 44.73
N LYS A 129 16.33 128.65 44.35
CA LYS A 129 17.39 129.48 44.99
C LYS A 129 18.26 130.21 43.97
N GLY A 130 17.64 131.04 43.13
CA GLY A 130 18.37 131.92 42.20
C GLY A 130 17.47 132.98 41.58
N LYS A 131 17.69 134.25 41.97
CA LYS A 131 16.84 135.45 41.75
C LYS A 131 15.65 135.49 42.74
N ARG A 132 15.43 136.55 43.53
CA ARG A 132 16.02 137.90 43.53
C ARG A 132 16.41 138.33 44.96
N ALA A 133 17.63 138.85 45.10
CA ALA A 133 18.00 139.74 46.18
C ALA A 133 18.35 141.09 45.53
N GLU A 134 17.38 142.01 45.46
CA GLU A 134 17.60 143.39 45.01
C GLU A 134 16.43 144.31 45.40
N GLU A 135 16.08 144.33 46.69
CA GLU A 135 15.36 145.44 47.31
C GLU A 135 16.08 145.82 48.62
N LEU A 136 16.16 147.13 48.88
CA LEU A 136 16.81 147.82 50.02
C LEU A 136 18.26 148.27 49.83
N VAL A 137 18.45 149.23 48.91
CA VAL A 137 19.34 150.37 49.16
C VAL A 137 18.47 151.63 49.29
N ILE A 138 18.31 152.13 50.52
CA ILE A 138 18.21 153.53 50.96
C ILE A 138 17.84 153.49 52.46
N ALA A 139 18.83 153.80 53.30
CA ALA A 139 18.76 154.41 54.64
C ALA A 139 19.93 153.90 55.52
N ASP A 140 20.79 154.74 56.08
CA ASP A 140 21.00 156.15 55.73
C ASP A 140 22.39 156.63 56.20
N LYS A 141 22.96 157.57 55.44
CA LYS A 141 24.06 158.51 55.79
C LYS A 141 25.47 158.01 56.15
N GLU A 142 26.40 158.79 55.61
CA GLU A 142 27.77 159.10 56.08
C GLU A 142 28.55 157.98 56.80
N LEU A 143 29.35 157.20 56.05
CA LEU A 143 30.76 157.50 55.68
C LEU A 143 31.80 157.38 56.82
N ALA A 144 32.94 156.79 56.42
CA ALA A 144 34.28 156.98 56.98
C ALA A 144 34.67 156.26 58.30
N PHE A 145 34.63 154.91 58.30
CA PHE A 145 35.79 154.16 58.83
C PHE A 145 36.15 152.91 58.00
N GLN A 146 36.59 153.19 56.77
CA GLN A 146 37.83 152.71 56.17
C GLN A 146 38.27 151.23 56.34
N THR A 147 38.08 150.49 55.25
CA THR A 147 39.20 149.93 54.47
C THR A 147 40.23 149.04 55.20
N LYS A 148 39.78 147.91 55.76
CA LYS A 148 40.69 146.76 55.98
C LYS A 148 40.10 145.36 55.73
N GLU A 149 38.78 145.20 55.61
CA GLU A 149 38.15 143.89 55.37
C GLU A 149 38.00 143.48 53.89
N LYS A 150 38.09 144.41 52.93
CA LYS A 150 37.82 144.12 51.51
C LYS A 150 38.81 143.16 50.83
N GLY A 151 39.95 142.86 51.45
CA GLY A 151 40.89 141.86 50.93
C GLY A 151 40.39 140.42 51.07
N LYS A 152 39.87 140.04 52.25
CA LYS A 152 39.52 138.64 52.56
C LYS A 152 38.35 138.10 51.73
N ARG A 153 37.35 138.94 51.44
CA ARG A 153 36.19 138.54 50.61
C ARG A 153 36.52 138.32 49.13
N ALA A 154 37.67 138.78 48.65
CA ALA A 154 38.10 138.51 47.28
C ALA A 154 38.67 137.08 47.13
N GLU A 155 39.40 136.60 48.14
CA GLU A 155 39.97 135.25 48.16
C GLU A 155 38.88 134.17 48.31
N GLU A 156 37.88 134.41 49.18
CA GLU A 156 36.73 133.51 49.36
C GLU A 156 35.93 133.28 48.05
N LEU A 157 35.81 134.30 47.20
CA LEU A 157 35.12 134.20 45.90
C LEU A 157 35.91 133.47 44.81
N VAL A 158 37.24 133.42 44.89
CA VAL A 158 38.06 132.64 43.95
C VAL A 158 37.92 131.15 44.28
N ILE A 159 38.06 130.79 45.55
CA ILE A 159 37.93 129.39 46.02
C ILE A 159 36.53 128.83 45.68
N ALA A 160 35.46 129.59 45.91
CA ALA A 160 34.10 129.18 45.56
C ALA A 160 33.89 128.94 44.05
N ASN A 161 34.60 129.66 43.18
CA ASN A 161 34.53 129.46 41.72
C ASN A 161 35.34 128.23 41.27
N GLU A 162 36.50 127.97 41.87
CA GLU A 162 37.27 126.75 41.60
C GLU A 162 36.50 125.49 42.04
N GLU A 163 35.83 125.53 43.19
CA GLU A 163 35.00 124.43 43.69
C GLU A 163 33.77 124.18 42.80
N LEU A 164 33.13 125.22 42.29
CA LEU A 164 32.04 125.10 41.30
C LEU A 164 32.50 124.52 39.95
N ALA A 165 33.72 124.85 39.51
CA ALA A 165 34.29 124.26 38.30
C ALA A 165 34.54 122.75 38.47
N PHE A 166 35.12 122.35 39.60
CA PHE A 166 35.34 120.93 39.94
C PHE A 166 34.03 120.13 39.99
N GLN A 167 32.98 120.66 40.64
CA GLN A 167 31.67 120.00 40.69
C GLN A 167 31.01 119.84 39.30
N ASN A 168 31.25 120.76 38.37
CA ASN A 168 30.75 120.63 37.00
C ASN A 168 31.53 119.56 36.20
N GLU A 169 32.84 119.45 36.40
CA GLU A 169 33.64 118.37 35.79
C GLU A 169 33.23 116.99 36.32
N GLU A 170 32.96 116.87 37.62
CA GLU A 170 32.50 115.62 38.22
C GLU A 170 31.09 115.21 37.73
N LYS A 171 30.18 116.18 37.56
CA LYS A 171 28.86 115.95 36.93
C LYS A 171 28.99 115.51 35.47
N GLY A 172 29.96 116.04 34.72
CA GLY A 172 30.28 115.59 33.37
C GLY A 172 30.65 114.11 33.34
N LYS A 173 31.58 113.69 34.20
CA LYS A 173 32.02 112.28 34.30
C LYS A 173 30.86 111.34 34.67
N ARG A 174 30.03 111.70 35.65
CA ARG A 174 28.83 110.90 36.01
C ARG A 174 27.80 110.80 34.88
N ALA A 175 27.67 111.84 34.04
CA ALA A 175 26.79 111.79 32.87
C ALA A 175 27.31 110.80 31.80
N GLU A 176 28.62 110.73 31.59
CA GLU A 176 29.24 109.75 30.68
C GLU A 176 29.06 108.30 31.18
N GLU A 177 29.25 108.05 32.48
CA GLU A 177 28.98 106.75 33.11
C GLU A 177 27.52 106.30 32.92
N LEU A 178 26.55 107.20 33.11
CA LEU A 178 25.13 106.92 32.89
C LEU A 178 24.81 106.60 31.41
N VAL A 179 25.51 107.21 30.45
CA VAL A 179 25.35 106.86 29.03
C VAL A 179 25.88 105.45 28.73
N ILE A 180 26.97 105.03 29.38
CA ILE A 180 27.51 103.67 29.26
C ILE A 180 26.55 102.66 29.89
N ALA A 181 26.06 102.92 31.11
CA ALA A 181 25.09 102.05 31.79
C ALA A 181 23.78 101.87 30.99
N ASN A 182 23.29 102.93 30.34
CA ASN A 182 22.11 102.85 29.48
C ASN A 182 22.33 102.03 28.20
N LYS A 183 23.54 102.07 27.61
CA LYS A 183 23.91 101.22 26.46
C LYS A 183 23.97 99.74 26.87
N GLU A 184 24.54 99.44 28.03
CA GLU A 184 24.61 98.09 28.60
C GLU A 184 23.21 97.51 28.88
N LEU A 185 22.32 98.29 29.50
CA LEU A 185 20.92 97.90 29.73
C LEU A 185 20.16 97.63 28.42
N ALA A 186 20.40 98.43 27.36
CA ALA A 186 19.79 98.21 26.05
C ALA A 186 20.27 96.90 25.41
N PHE A 187 21.56 96.54 25.56
CA PHE A 187 22.10 95.27 25.09
C PHE A 187 21.47 94.07 25.83
N GLN A 188 21.43 94.11 27.16
CA GLN A 188 20.83 93.04 27.98
C GLN A 188 19.34 92.84 27.70
N ASN A 189 18.58 93.92 27.43
CA ASN A 189 17.18 93.81 27.02
C ASN A 189 17.01 93.18 25.63
N LYS A 190 17.92 93.43 24.69
CA LYS A 190 17.93 92.80 23.38
C LYS A 190 18.22 91.29 23.48
N GLU A 191 19.17 90.90 24.32
CA GLU A 191 19.52 89.49 24.55
C GLU A 191 18.36 88.72 25.22
N LYS A 192 17.72 89.31 26.25
CA LYS A 192 16.50 88.75 26.86
C LYS A 192 15.38 88.57 25.83
N GLY A 193 15.23 89.52 24.91
CA GLY A 193 14.28 89.43 23.79
C GLY A 193 14.58 88.31 22.79
N GLN A 194 15.85 87.89 22.65
CA GLN A 194 16.21 86.72 21.83
C GLN A 194 15.92 85.41 22.57
N ARG A 195 16.35 85.27 23.83
CA ARG A 195 16.07 84.08 24.66
C ARG A 195 14.56 83.82 24.83
N ALA A 196 13.75 84.88 24.90
CA ALA A 196 12.30 84.76 24.93
C ALA A 196 11.71 84.13 23.65
N LYS A 197 12.31 84.37 22.47
CA LYS A 197 11.88 83.76 21.20
C LYS A 197 12.29 82.29 21.11
N GLU A 198 13.50 81.97 21.57
CA GLU A 198 14.00 80.58 21.65
C GLU A 198 13.12 79.72 22.57
N LEU A 199 12.69 80.27 23.72
CA LEU A 199 11.77 79.60 24.64
C LEU A 199 10.36 79.38 24.07
N ILE A 200 9.89 80.25 23.17
CA ILE A 200 8.60 80.04 22.48
C ILE A 200 8.71 78.85 21.53
N ILE A 201 9.76 78.81 20.70
CA ILE A 201 9.99 77.70 19.74
C ILE A 201 10.15 76.36 20.49
N ALA A 202 10.92 76.33 21.59
CA ALA A 202 11.09 75.14 22.40
C ALA A 202 9.77 74.64 23.04
N ASN A 203 8.85 75.55 23.39
CA ASN A 203 7.53 75.19 23.89
C ASN A 203 6.61 74.66 22.77
N GLU A 204 6.66 75.25 21.57
CA GLU A 204 5.92 74.75 20.40
C GLU A 204 6.36 73.33 20.02
N GLU A 205 7.66 73.05 20.03
CA GLU A 205 8.20 71.71 19.77
C GLU A 205 7.81 70.70 20.87
N LEU A 206 7.80 71.10 22.14
CA LEU A 206 7.33 70.25 23.25
C LEU A 206 5.83 69.91 23.17
N VAL A 207 4.99 70.83 22.66
CA VAL A 207 3.57 70.55 22.41
C VAL A 207 3.43 69.50 21.31
N PHE A 208 4.12 69.67 20.19
CA PHE A 208 4.12 68.69 19.09
C PHE A 208 4.58 67.29 19.55
N GLN A 209 5.67 67.20 20.32
CA GLN A 209 6.13 65.93 20.88
C GLN A 209 5.16 65.28 21.87
N ASN A 210 4.28 66.04 22.52
CA ASN A 210 3.24 65.49 23.39
C ASN A 210 2.05 64.96 22.58
N GLU A 211 1.60 65.68 21.55
CA GLU A 211 0.55 65.19 20.63
C GLU A 211 0.98 63.90 19.92
N GLU A 212 2.25 63.76 19.54
CA GLU A 212 2.76 62.54 18.91
C GLU A 212 2.79 61.35 19.89
N LYS A 213 3.11 61.59 21.17
CA LYS A 213 3.07 60.56 22.23
C LYS A 213 1.64 60.11 22.54
N GLU A 214 0.68 61.03 22.49
CA GLU A 214 -0.73 60.74 22.73
C GLU A 214 -1.27 59.81 21.62
N LYS A 215 -0.98 60.11 20.34
CA LYS A 215 -1.31 59.23 19.20
C LYS A 215 -0.69 57.83 19.33
N ARG A 216 0.58 57.73 19.72
CA ARG A 216 1.24 56.43 19.96
C ARG A 216 0.63 55.66 21.14
N ALA A 217 0.10 56.35 22.15
CA ALA A 217 -0.61 55.70 23.25
C ALA A 217 -1.95 55.10 22.78
N ASP A 218 -2.69 55.81 21.93
CA ASP A 218 -3.92 55.28 21.32
C ASP A 218 -3.67 54.06 20.43
N GLU A 219 -2.62 54.09 19.60
CA GLU A 219 -2.19 52.93 18.79
C GLU A 219 -1.85 51.71 19.66
N LEU A 220 -1.17 51.91 20.79
CA LEU A 220 -0.85 50.84 21.75
C LEU A 220 -2.10 50.28 22.44
N ILE A 221 -3.12 51.10 22.70
CA ILE A 221 -4.41 50.64 23.25
C ILE A 221 -5.13 49.74 22.24
N VAL A 222 -5.15 50.12 20.96
CA VAL A 222 -5.73 49.29 19.88
C VAL A 222 -4.98 47.96 19.76
N ALA A 223 -3.65 47.97 19.75
CA ALA A 223 -2.83 46.76 19.67
C ALA A 223 -3.03 45.82 20.89
N ASN A 224 -3.18 46.36 22.10
CA ASN A 224 -3.49 45.57 23.29
C ASN A 224 -4.88 44.93 23.24
N ASN A 225 -5.89 45.64 22.72
CA ASN A 225 -7.24 45.11 22.57
C ASN A 225 -7.27 43.96 21.55
N GLU A 226 -6.54 44.08 20.44
CA GLU A 226 -6.38 43.02 19.44
C GLU A 226 -5.66 41.79 20.02
N LEU A 227 -4.55 41.98 20.76
CA LEU A 227 -3.87 40.89 21.47
C LEU A 227 -4.76 40.19 22.49
N ALA A 228 -5.61 40.94 23.21
CA ALA A 228 -6.57 40.39 24.16
C ALA A 228 -7.68 39.57 23.46
N PHE A 229 -8.10 39.96 22.25
CA PHE A 229 -9.02 39.17 21.43
C PHE A 229 -8.37 37.86 20.96
N GLN A 230 -7.17 37.93 20.38
CA GLN A 230 -6.43 36.76 19.89
C GLN A 230 -6.11 35.76 21.01
N ASN A 231 -5.87 36.22 22.24
CA ASN A 231 -5.66 35.32 23.38
C ASN A 231 -6.93 34.57 23.78
N ARG A 232 -8.11 35.22 23.81
CA ARG A 232 -9.39 34.51 24.06
C ARG A 232 -9.73 33.50 22.96
N GLU A 233 -9.36 33.79 21.70
CA GLU A 233 -9.56 32.85 20.61
C GLU A 233 -8.63 31.62 20.74
N LYS A 234 -7.38 31.82 21.18
CA LYS A 234 -6.45 30.71 21.50
C LYS A 234 -6.95 29.86 22.67
N GLU A 235 -7.53 30.47 23.72
CA GLU A 235 -8.15 29.74 24.83
C GLU A 235 -9.29 28.84 24.34
N ARG A 236 -10.24 29.35 23.54
CA ARG A 236 -11.31 28.53 22.96
C ARG A 236 -10.78 27.36 22.12
N ARG A 237 -9.79 27.60 21.26
CA ARG A 237 -9.17 26.55 20.45
C ARG A 237 -8.44 25.50 21.31
N ALA A 238 -7.91 25.90 22.47
CA ALA A 238 -7.33 24.96 23.42
C ALA A 238 -8.41 24.08 24.10
N ASP A 239 -9.55 24.67 24.48
CA ASP A 239 -10.70 23.92 25.01
C ASP A 239 -11.28 22.92 23.99
N GLU A 240 -11.44 23.35 22.74
CA GLU A 240 -11.85 22.48 21.62
C GLU A 240 -10.88 21.31 21.41
N LEU A 241 -9.57 21.56 21.46
CA LEU A 241 -8.53 20.52 21.38
C LEU A 241 -8.56 19.56 22.59
N ILE A 242 -8.87 20.05 23.79
CA ILE A 242 -9.04 19.19 24.98
C ILE A 242 -10.25 18.25 24.82
N ILE A 243 -11.35 18.73 24.23
CA ILE A 243 -12.53 17.91 23.93
C ILE A 243 -12.19 16.87 22.85
N ALA A 244 -11.56 17.28 21.75
CA ALA A 244 -11.15 16.37 20.67
C ALA A 244 -10.16 15.29 21.15
N ASN A 245 -9.23 15.63 22.05
CA ASN A 245 -8.30 14.67 22.64
C ASN A 245 -8.99 13.67 23.58
N LYS A 246 -10.05 14.06 24.30
CA LYS A 246 -10.86 13.14 25.11
C LYS A 246 -11.64 12.15 24.23
N GLU A 247 -12.21 12.63 23.12
CA GLU A 247 -12.91 11.80 22.14
C GLU A 247 -11.95 10.79 21.48
N LEU A 248 -10.76 11.24 21.05
CA LEU A 248 -9.71 10.36 20.52
C LEU A 248 -9.24 9.32 21.54
N ALA A 249 -9.13 9.68 22.82
CA ALA A 249 -8.77 8.72 23.87
C ALA A 249 -9.86 7.65 24.05
N PHE A 250 -11.14 8.03 24.01
CA PHE A 250 -12.26 7.10 24.07
C PHE A 250 -12.27 6.14 22.87
N GLN A 251 -12.13 6.66 21.65
CA GLN A 251 -12.06 5.86 20.43
C GLN A 251 -10.86 4.89 20.42
N ASN A 252 -9.71 5.30 20.97
CA ASN A 252 -8.56 4.40 21.14
C ASN A 252 -8.86 3.25 22.11
N THR A 253 -9.57 3.50 23.22
CA THR A 253 -9.97 2.41 24.14
C THR A 253 -11.00 1.45 23.54
N GLU A 254 -11.90 1.93 22.67
CA GLU A 254 -12.81 1.08 21.89
C GLU A 254 -12.04 0.21 20.88
N LYS A 255 -11.10 0.81 20.12
CA LYS A 255 -10.23 0.08 19.19
C LYS A 255 -9.36 -0.96 19.90
N GLU A 256 -8.90 -0.68 21.12
CA GLU A 256 -8.12 -1.63 21.93
C GLU A 256 -8.98 -2.83 22.40
N LYS A 257 -10.25 -2.63 22.75
CA LYS A 257 -11.19 -3.76 23.01
C LYS A 257 -11.40 -4.62 21.77
N LEU A 258 -11.71 -4.01 20.63
CA LEU A 258 -11.91 -4.71 19.35
C LEU A 258 -10.66 -5.49 18.93
N ALA A 259 -9.46 -4.93 19.14
CA ALA A 259 -8.21 -5.64 18.90
C ALA A 259 -8.05 -6.88 19.80
N ASN A 260 -8.43 -6.79 21.08
CA ASN A 260 -8.41 -7.92 22.00
C ASN A 260 -9.42 -9.02 21.61
N GLU A 261 -10.63 -8.65 21.17
CA GLU A 261 -11.61 -9.60 20.64
C GLU A 261 -11.11 -10.30 19.37
N LEU A 262 -10.49 -9.56 18.44
CA LEU A 262 -9.81 -10.12 17.27
C LEU A 262 -8.67 -11.08 17.61
N VAL A 263 -7.91 -10.82 18.69
CA VAL A 263 -6.87 -11.74 19.17
C VAL A 263 -7.48 -13.04 19.72
N ILE A 264 -8.66 -12.98 20.35
CA ILE A 264 -9.40 -14.17 20.81
C ILE A 264 -9.94 -14.96 19.60
N ALA A 265 -10.60 -14.29 18.66
CA ALA A 265 -11.12 -14.92 17.43
C ALA A 265 -10.01 -15.58 16.59
N ASN A 266 -8.82 -14.96 16.50
CA ASN A 266 -7.66 -15.55 15.82
C ASN A 266 -7.10 -16.78 16.55
N LYS A 267 -7.18 -16.85 17.88
CA LYS A 267 -6.82 -18.07 18.65
C LYS A 267 -7.83 -19.19 18.41
N GLU A 268 -9.13 -18.87 18.36
CA GLU A 268 -10.21 -19.80 18.04
C GLU A 268 -10.00 -20.41 16.63
N LEU A 269 -9.75 -19.57 15.62
CA LEU A 269 -9.45 -19.99 14.25
C LEU A 269 -8.18 -20.84 14.16
N ALA A 270 -7.12 -20.50 14.90
CA ALA A 270 -5.90 -21.30 14.95
C ALA A 270 -6.12 -22.67 15.61
N TYR A 271 -7.05 -22.79 16.56
CA TYR A 271 -7.45 -24.07 17.13
C TYR A 271 -8.25 -24.91 16.11
N GLN A 272 -9.26 -24.32 15.47
CA GLN A 272 -10.07 -24.99 14.44
C GLN A 272 -9.22 -25.46 13.26
N ASN A 273 -8.22 -24.68 12.83
CA ASN A 273 -7.32 -25.09 11.74
C ASN A 273 -6.46 -26.31 12.13
N LYS A 274 -5.94 -26.38 13.36
CA LYS A 274 -5.24 -27.59 13.86
C LYS A 274 -6.16 -28.81 13.94
N GLU A 275 -7.43 -28.61 14.23
CA GLU A 275 -8.41 -29.70 14.23
C GLU A 275 -8.69 -30.19 12.79
N LYS A 276 -8.77 -29.27 11.82
CA LYS A 276 -8.87 -29.60 10.38
C LYS A 276 -7.63 -30.31 9.87
N GLU A 277 -6.42 -29.89 10.27
CA GLU A 277 -5.17 -30.58 9.93
C GLU A 277 -5.20 -32.06 10.41
N LYS A 278 -5.59 -32.31 11.67
CA LYS A 278 -5.74 -33.68 12.18
C LYS A 278 -6.75 -34.51 11.39
N ARG A 279 -7.92 -33.95 11.05
CA ARG A 279 -8.92 -34.64 10.23
C ARG A 279 -8.41 -34.90 8.80
N ALA A 280 -7.56 -34.03 8.25
CA ALA A 280 -6.91 -34.24 6.96
C ALA A 280 -5.86 -35.36 7.03
N ASP A 281 -5.10 -35.47 8.12
CA ASP A 281 -4.19 -36.59 8.37
C ASP A 281 -4.95 -37.93 8.50
N GLU A 282 -6.05 -37.94 9.26
CA GLU A 282 -6.95 -39.11 9.39
C GLU A 282 -7.53 -39.54 8.04
N LEU A 283 -7.99 -38.59 7.22
CA LEU A 283 -8.43 -38.86 5.84
C LEU A 283 -7.28 -39.36 4.94
N GLY A 284 -6.06 -38.86 5.15
CA GLY A 284 -4.85 -39.33 4.47
C GLY A 284 -4.53 -40.79 4.79
N ILE A 285 -4.73 -41.21 6.03
CA ILE A 285 -4.60 -42.62 6.46
C ILE A 285 -5.72 -43.46 5.84
N ALA A 286 -6.98 -43.01 5.92
CA ALA A 286 -8.13 -43.73 5.35
C ALA A 286 -8.01 -43.92 3.83
N ASN A 287 -7.47 -42.93 3.10
CA ASN A 287 -7.21 -43.04 1.66
C ASN A 287 -6.10 -44.05 1.32
N LYS A 288 -5.06 -44.16 2.15
CA LYS A 288 -4.01 -45.18 1.98
C LYS A 288 -4.56 -46.59 2.21
N GLU A 289 -5.39 -46.77 3.22
CA GLU A 289 -6.09 -48.03 3.51
C GLU A 289 -7.04 -48.42 2.36
N LEU A 290 -7.83 -47.47 1.84
CA LEU A 290 -8.68 -47.70 0.66
C LEU A 290 -7.88 -48.06 -0.60
N ALA A 291 -6.71 -47.43 -0.81
CA ALA A 291 -5.83 -47.78 -1.93
C ALA A 291 -5.29 -49.21 -1.80
N PHE A 292 -4.88 -49.63 -0.59
CA PHE A 292 -4.44 -51.00 -0.32
C PHE A 292 -5.56 -52.02 -0.56
N GLN A 293 -6.77 -51.76 -0.07
CA GLN A 293 -7.93 -52.63 -0.29
C GLN A 293 -8.37 -52.71 -1.76
N ASN A 294 -8.14 -51.66 -2.56
CA ASN A 294 -8.37 -51.72 -4.00
C ASN A 294 -7.32 -52.58 -4.71
N LEU A 295 -6.05 -52.45 -4.32
CA LEU A 295 -4.95 -53.27 -4.83
C LEU A 295 -5.16 -54.77 -4.52
N GLU A 296 -5.65 -55.09 -3.32
CA GLU A 296 -6.03 -56.46 -2.96
C GLU A 296 -7.21 -56.99 -3.81
N LYS A 297 -8.20 -56.14 -4.11
CA LYS A 297 -9.31 -56.51 -5.01
C LYS A 297 -8.86 -56.71 -6.45
N GLU A 298 -7.92 -55.91 -6.94
CA GLU A 298 -7.31 -56.10 -8.27
C GLU A 298 -6.58 -57.44 -8.35
N MET A 299 -5.75 -57.78 -7.35
CA MET A 299 -5.09 -59.09 -7.27
C MET A 299 -6.10 -60.25 -7.26
N ARG A 300 -7.17 -60.18 -6.44
CA ARG A 300 -8.24 -61.20 -6.44
C ARG A 300 -8.98 -61.27 -7.77
N ALA A 301 -9.13 -60.17 -8.50
CA ALA A 301 -9.73 -60.15 -9.83
C ALA A 301 -8.82 -60.82 -10.89
N GLU A 302 -7.49 -60.65 -10.79
CA GLU A 302 -6.53 -61.40 -11.60
C GLU A 302 -6.56 -62.90 -11.30
N GLU A 303 -6.59 -63.30 -10.03
CA GLU A 303 -6.75 -64.71 -9.63
C GLU A 303 -8.03 -65.34 -10.19
N LEU A 304 -9.17 -64.62 -10.10
CA LEU A 304 -10.44 -65.04 -10.71
C LEU A 304 -10.35 -65.11 -12.24
N SER A 305 -9.61 -64.21 -12.89
CA SER A 305 -9.37 -64.24 -14.34
C SER A 305 -8.57 -65.47 -14.76
N ILE A 306 -7.56 -65.86 -13.96
CA ILE A 306 -6.78 -67.09 -14.17
C ILE A 306 -7.67 -68.33 -13.95
N ALA A 307 -8.44 -68.38 -12.86
CA ALA A 307 -9.36 -69.48 -12.58
C ALA A 307 -10.43 -69.66 -13.69
N ASN A 308 -10.94 -68.57 -14.25
CA ASN A 308 -11.89 -68.60 -15.37
C ASN A 308 -11.25 -69.13 -16.67
N LYS A 309 -9.97 -68.81 -16.94
CA LYS A 309 -9.23 -69.38 -18.08
C LYS A 309 -9.01 -70.89 -17.93
N GLU A 310 -8.67 -71.34 -16.72
CA GLU A 310 -8.53 -72.76 -16.39
C GLU A 310 -9.86 -73.52 -16.54
N LEU A 311 -10.97 -72.96 -16.04
CA LEU A 311 -12.32 -73.50 -16.23
C LEU A 311 -12.72 -73.60 -17.72
N ALA A 312 -12.38 -72.59 -18.53
CA ALA A 312 -12.62 -72.63 -19.97
C ALA A 312 -11.80 -73.74 -20.66
N PHE A 313 -10.54 -73.93 -20.28
CA PHE A 313 -9.70 -75.03 -20.77
C PHE A 313 -10.28 -76.40 -20.40
N GLN A 314 -10.70 -76.59 -19.14
CA GLN A 314 -11.32 -77.84 -18.68
C GLN A 314 -12.65 -78.13 -19.36
N ASN A 315 -13.44 -77.11 -19.70
CA ASN A 315 -14.68 -77.29 -20.46
C ASN A 315 -14.39 -77.73 -21.91
N HIS A 316 -13.40 -77.12 -22.57
CA HIS A 316 -12.96 -77.52 -23.91
C HIS A 316 -12.35 -78.94 -23.94
N GLU A 317 -11.67 -79.39 -22.88
CA GLU A 317 -11.30 -80.81 -22.72
C GLU A 317 -12.52 -81.73 -22.60
N LYS A 318 -13.56 -81.33 -21.84
CA LYS A 318 -14.79 -82.13 -21.70
C LYS A 318 -15.56 -82.22 -23.01
N GLU A 319 -15.59 -81.14 -23.80
CA GLU A 319 -16.16 -81.15 -25.16
C GLU A 319 -15.44 -82.16 -26.06
N LYS A 320 -14.10 -82.15 -26.09
CA LYS A 320 -13.32 -83.16 -26.84
C LYS A 320 -13.62 -84.60 -26.39
N ARG A 321 -13.70 -84.85 -25.09
CA ARG A 321 -14.07 -86.18 -24.57
C ARG A 321 -15.51 -86.58 -24.92
N ALA A 322 -16.42 -85.61 -25.04
CA ALA A 322 -17.79 -85.84 -25.51
C ALA A 322 -17.80 -86.20 -27.01
N ASP A 323 -17.01 -85.52 -27.85
CA ASP A 323 -16.84 -85.87 -29.26
C ASP A 323 -16.24 -87.28 -29.45
N GLU A 324 -15.21 -87.63 -28.67
CA GLU A 324 -14.63 -88.98 -28.64
C GLU A 324 -15.68 -90.05 -28.26
N LEU A 325 -16.53 -89.78 -27.26
CA LEU A 325 -17.63 -90.66 -26.87
C LEU A 325 -18.71 -90.76 -27.96
N ILE A 326 -18.99 -89.69 -28.71
CA ILE A 326 -19.91 -89.72 -29.86
C ILE A 326 -19.34 -90.61 -30.98
N ILE A 327 -18.03 -90.56 -31.22
CA ILE A 327 -17.35 -91.44 -32.19
C ILE A 327 -17.40 -92.90 -31.71
N ALA A 328 -17.08 -93.18 -30.44
CA ALA A 328 -17.15 -94.52 -29.86
C ALA A 328 -18.57 -95.11 -29.90
N ASN A 329 -19.61 -94.29 -29.68
CA ASN A 329 -21.01 -94.73 -29.81
C ASN A 329 -21.40 -95.04 -31.27
N LYS A 330 -20.88 -94.30 -32.26
CA LYS A 330 -21.06 -94.62 -33.69
C LYS A 330 -20.38 -95.94 -34.07
N GLU A 331 -19.16 -96.16 -33.57
CA GLU A 331 -18.41 -97.41 -33.74
C GLU A 331 -19.19 -98.62 -33.15
N LEU A 332 -19.72 -98.48 -31.93
CA LEU A 332 -20.57 -99.50 -31.30
C LEU A 332 -21.86 -99.78 -32.07
N ALA A 333 -22.52 -98.74 -32.61
CA ALA A 333 -23.69 -98.90 -33.46
C ALA A 333 -23.37 -99.64 -34.77
N PHE A 334 -22.23 -99.36 -35.39
CA PHE A 334 -21.74 -100.08 -36.56
C PHE A 334 -21.46 -101.56 -36.23
N GLN A 335 -20.76 -101.85 -35.13
CA GLN A 335 -20.52 -103.23 -34.68
C GLN A 335 -21.80 -104.00 -34.36
N ASN A 336 -22.81 -103.35 -33.78
CA ASN A 336 -24.12 -103.98 -33.56
C ASN A 336 -24.85 -104.25 -34.88
N THR A 337 -24.67 -103.40 -35.89
CA THR A 337 -25.20 -103.63 -37.26
C THR A 337 -24.52 -104.82 -37.95
N GLU A 338 -23.19 -104.95 -37.82
CA GLU A 338 -22.45 -106.15 -38.27
C GLU A 338 -22.89 -107.42 -37.54
N LYS A 339 -23.08 -107.37 -36.21
CA LYS A 339 -23.61 -108.51 -35.44
C LYS A 339 -25.02 -108.90 -35.89
N GLY A 340 -25.85 -107.92 -36.26
CA GLY A 340 -27.15 -108.16 -36.90
C GLY A 340 -27.02 -108.95 -38.20
N LYS A 341 -26.15 -108.52 -39.12
CA LYS A 341 -25.87 -109.23 -40.37
C LYS A 341 -25.33 -110.65 -40.15
N ARG A 342 -24.41 -110.84 -39.19
CA ARG A 342 -23.93 -112.19 -38.83
C ARG A 342 -25.03 -113.07 -38.23
N ALA A 343 -26.00 -112.49 -37.51
CA ALA A 343 -27.16 -113.22 -37.04
C ALA A 343 -28.10 -113.62 -38.19
N GLU A 344 -28.29 -112.76 -39.20
CA GLU A 344 -29.01 -113.09 -40.44
C GLU A 344 -28.30 -114.21 -41.23
N GLU A 345 -26.98 -114.14 -41.38
CA GLU A 345 -26.15 -115.20 -41.98
C GLU A 345 -26.27 -116.53 -41.21
N LEU A 346 -26.27 -116.50 -39.87
CA LEU A 346 -26.50 -117.67 -39.04
C LEU A 346 -27.93 -118.23 -39.16
N ILE A 347 -28.94 -117.38 -39.39
CA ILE A 347 -30.31 -117.82 -39.68
C ILE A 347 -30.37 -118.51 -41.06
N ILE A 348 -29.62 -118.00 -42.05
CA ILE A 348 -29.49 -118.64 -43.37
C ILE A 348 -28.76 -119.99 -43.22
N ALA A 349 -27.63 -120.04 -42.51
CA ALA A 349 -26.88 -121.28 -42.25
C ALA A 349 -27.70 -122.32 -41.47
N ASN A 350 -28.55 -121.89 -40.52
CA ASN A 350 -29.48 -122.79 -39.83
C ASN A 350 -30.61 -123.30 -40.73
N LYS A 351 -31.08 -122.51 -41.70
CA LYS A 351 -32.01 -123.00 -42.74
C LYS A 351 -31.33 -124.00 -43.67
N GLU A 352 -30.08 -123.75 -44.05
CA GLU A 352 -29.25 -124.67 -44.84
C GLU A 352 -29.02 -126.00 -44.11
N LEU A 353 -28.70 -125.95 -42.81
CA LEU A 353 -28.58 -127.12 -41.94
C LEU A 353 -29.92 -127.88 -41.78
N ALA A 354 -31.05 -127.17 -41.70
CA ALA A 354 -32.37 -127.79 -41.69
C ALA A 354 -32.71 -128.47 -43.03
N PHE A 355 -32.25 -127.90 -44.16
CA PHE A 355 -32.36 -128.52 -45.48
C PHE A 355 -31.48 -129.79 -45.56
N GLN A 356 -30.21 -129.72 -45.16
CA GLN A 356 -29.32 -130.89 -45.10
C GLN A 356 -29.83 -131.97 -44.12
N ASN A 357 -30.49 -131.60 -43.03
CA ASN A 357 -31.11 -132.57 -42.13
C ASN A 357 -32.34 -133.25 -42.75
N LYS A 358 -33.15 -132.54 -43.54
CA LYS A 358 -34.21 -133.16 -44.35
C LYS A 358 -33.65 -134.09 -45.43
N GLU A 359 -32.53 -133.72 -46.05
CA GLU A 359 -31.84 -134.56 -47.02
C GLU A 359 -31.23 -135.81 -46.36
N LYS A 360 -30.70 -135.68 -45.14
CA LYS A 360 -30.27 -136.80 -44.30
C LYS A 360 -31.43 -137.66 -43.79
N GLU A 361 -32.60 -137.10 -43.47
CA GLU A 361 -33.81 -137.89 -43.20
C GLU A 361 -34.24 -138.69 -44.44
N LYS A 362 -34.08 -138.10 -45.63
CA LYS A 362 -34.35 -138.80 -46.90
C LYS A 362 -33.39 -139.96 -47.12
N ILE A 363 -32.08 -139.75 -46.92
CA ILE A 363 -31.05 -140.79 -46.97
C ILE A 363 -31.23 -141.83 -45.84
N ALA A 364 -31.70 -141.42 -44.66
CA ALA A 364 -32.01 -142.33 -43.55
C ALA A 364 -33.23 -143.20 -43.86
N ASN A 365 -34.25 -142.66 -44.53
CA ASN A 365 -35.39 -143.44 -45.01
C ASN A 365 -35.00 -144.38 -46.16
N GLU A 366 -34.10 -143.97 -47.05
CA GLU A 366 -33.49 -144.86 -48.06
C GLU A 366 -32.63 -145.96 -47.40
N LEU A 367 -31.94 -145.68 -46.29
CA LEU A 367 -31.21 -146.65 -45.48
C LEU A 367 -32.11 -147.57 -44.63
N ILE A 368 -33.31 -147.13 -44.25
CA ILE A 368 -34.32 -147.98 -43.62
C ILE A 368 -34.86 -148.98 -44.65
N ILE A 369 -35.15 -148.54 -45.88
CA ILE A 369 -35.51 -149.42 -46.99
C ILE A 369 -34.37 -150.42 -47.29
N ALA A 370 -33.12 -149.97 -47.34
CA ALA A 370 -31.97 -150.85 -47.53
C ALA A 370 -31.70 -151.82 -46.34
N ASN A 371 -32.08 -151.45 -45.11
CA ASN A 371 -31.95 -152.32 -43.94
C ASN A 371 -33.09 -153.34 -43.83
N ASP A 372 -34.32 -152.99 -44.21
CA ASP A 372 -35.41 -153.97 -44.36
C ASP A 372 -35.09 -154.96 -45.49
N GLU A 373 -34.43 -154.51 -46.56
CA GLU A 373 -33.94 -155.38 -47.64
C GLU A 373 -32.76 -156.27 -47.22
N LEU A 374 -31.90 -155.82 -46.30
CA LEU A 374 -30.86 -156.64 -45.66
C LEU A 374 -31.42 -157.61 -44.59
N ALA A 375 -32.53 -157.26 -43.93
CA ALA A 375 -33.23 -158.15 -43.00
C ALA A 375 -33.94 -159.29 -43.74
N PHE A 376 -34.42 -159.05 -44.96
CA PHE A 376 -35.07 -160.06 -45.80
C PHE A 376 -34.08 -161.09 -46.40
N GLN A 377 -32.85 -160.67 -46.76
CA GLN A 377 -31.84 -161.59 -47.31
C GLN A 377 -31.26 -162.59 -46.30
N ASN A 378 -31.51 -162.42 -45.00
CA ASN A 378 -30.81 -163.15 -43.94
C ASN A 378 -31.67 -164.16 -43.16
N ASN A 379 -32.93 -164.42 -43.55
CA ASN A 379 -33.74 -165.44 -42.86
C ASN A 379 -34.78 -166.23 -43.70
N GLU A 380 -34.64 -166.30 -45.03
CA GLU A 380 -35.39 -167.25 -45.88
C GLU A 380 -34.52 -167.88 -46.99
N LYS A 381 -33.24 -168.14 -46.65
CA LYS A 381 -32.50 -169.27 -47.26
C LYS A 381 -32.52 -170.54 -46.41
N GLU A 382 -33.63 -170.74 -45.68
CA GLU A 382 -34.18 -172.08 -45.52
C GLU A 382 -35.67 -172.17 -45.89
N LYS A 383 -35.97 -172.09 -47.20
CA LYS A 383 -37.16 -172.69 -47.85
C LYS A 383 -38.53 -172.13 -47.34
N ARG A 384 -39.25 -171.32 -48.13
CA ARG A 384 -39.85 -171.70 -49.44
C ARG A 384 -40.95 -170.71 -49.88
N ALA A 385 -41.04 -170.58 -51.20
CA ALA A 385 -42.27 -170.46 -52.00
C ALA A 385 -43.05 -169.13 -52.04
N ASN A 386 -43.39 -168.75 -53.28
CA ASN A 386 -44.67 -168.22 -53.78
C ASN A 386 -45.36 -167.05 -53.05
N GLU A 387 -46.02 -166.09 -53.70
CA GLU A 387 -46.29 -165.69 -55.09
C GLU A 387 -47.21 -164.46 -54.94
N LEU A 388 -47.14 -163.46 -55.85
CA LEU A 388 -48.27 -162.53 -56.12
C LEU A 388 -48.72 -161.57 -54.97
N VAL A 389 -49.38 -160.42 -55.18
CA VAL A 389 -49.39 -159.42 -56.29
C VAL A 389 -50.19 -158.16 -55.83
N ILE A 390 -50.01 -157.01 -56.51
CA ILE A 390 -50.92 -155.83 -56.63
C ILE A 390 -51.43 -155.12 -55.35
N ALA A 391 -51.03 -153.84 -55.16
CA ALA A 391 -51.90 -152.63 -55.25
C ALA A 391 -51.10 -151.37 -54.85
N ASN A 392 -51.02 -150.28 -55.64
CA ASN A 392 -52.04 -149.23 -55.88
C ASN A 392 -52.47 -148.47 -54.60
N ASN A 393 -52.55 -147.12 -54.54
CA ASN A 393 -52.22 -146.07 -55.51
C ASN A 393 -52.27 -144.66 -54.85
N GLU A 394 -52.13 -143.60 -55.67
CA GLU A 394 -52.86 -142.31 -55.58
C GLU A 394 -52.39 -141.14 -54.64
N LEU A 395 -51.82 -140.10 -55.28
CA LEU A 395 -52.12 -138.62 -55.19
C LEU A 395 -52.07 -137.88 -53.82
N PHE A 396 -51.95 -136.53 -53.70
CA PHE A 396 -51.89 -135.36 -54.61
C PHE A 396 -51.10 -134.23 -53.89
N PHE A 397 -50.18 -133.47 -54.50
CA PHE A 397 -50.40 -132.18 -55.23
C PHE A 397 -51.25 -131.15 -54.44
N GLN A 398 -50.81 -129.92 -54.12
CA GLN A 398 -50.25 -128.82 -54.96
C GLN A 398 -49.25 -127.93 -54.16
N ASN A 399 -48.94 -126.67 -54.53
CA ASN A 399 -48.08 -126.19 -55.64
C ASN A 399 -47.72 -124.69 -55.39
N HIS A 400 -47.04 -124.02 -56.34
CA HIS A 400 -46.58 -122.62 -56.32
C HIS A 400 -47.47 -121.63 -57.13
N GLU A 401 -47.19 -120.32 -57.00
CA GLU A 401 -47.09 -119.23 -58.05
C GLU A 401 -47.52 -117.84 -57.48
N LYS A 402 -47.01 -116.64 -57.88
CA LYS A 402 -45.85 -116.16 -58.69
C LYS A 402 -45.61 -114.64 -58.49
N GLU A 403 -44.50 -114.10 -59.02
CA GLU A 403 -44.14 -112.66 -59.07
C GLU A 403 -44.72 -111.91 -60.29
N LYS A 404 -44.82 -110.55 -60.24
CA LYS A 404 -44.12 -109.58 -61.15
C LYS A 404 -44.64 -108.12 -61.14
N ARG A 405 -43.71 -107.17 -61.37
CA ARG A 405 -43.78 -105.76 -61.91
C ARG A 405 -43.24 -104.68 -60.95
N ALA A 406 -42.71 -103.51 -61.39
CA ALA A 406 -42.02 -103.09 -62.64
C ALA A 406 -41.49 -101.63 -62.47
N ASP A 407 -40.59 -101.22 -63.37
CA ASP A 407 -39.83 -99.95 -63.43
C ASP A 407 -40.66 -98.64 -63.63
N GLU A 408 -40.65 -97.69 -62.67
CA GLU A 408 -41.30 -96.36 -62.85
C GLU A 408 -40.53 -95.10 -62.31
N LEU A 409 -39.33 -95.23 -61.74
CA LEU A 409 -38.74 -94.17 -60.87
C LEU A 409 -37.54 -93.35 -61.44
N ILE A 410 -37.58 -92.88 -62.70
CA ILE A 410 -36.45 -92.13 -63.30
C ILE A 410 -36.79 -90.71 -63.83
N ILE A 411 -38.06 -90.38 -64.14
CA ILE A 411 -38.39 -89.12 -64.84
C ILE A 411 -38.70 -87.93 -63.89
N ALA A 412 -38.99 -88.16 -62.62
CA ALA A 412 -39.37 -87.09 -61.68
C ALA A 412 -38.21 -86.16 -61.21
N ASN A 413 -36.94 -86.57 -61.40
CA ASN A 413 -35.79 -85.93 -60.72
C ASN A 413 -35.02 -84.86 -61.52
N LYS A 414 -35.46 -84.47 -62.72
CA LYS A 414 -34.77 -83.43 -63.52
C LYS A 414 -35.30 -82.01 -63.35
N GLU A 415 -36.56 -81.82 -62.98
CA GLU A 415 -37.17 -80.48 -62.84
C GLU A 415 -36.73 -79.77 -61.54
N LEU A 416 -36.58 -80.52 -60.45
CA LEU A 416 -36.22 -80.01 -59.11
C LEU A 416 -34.81 -79.39 -59.04
N ALA A 417 -33.91 -79.76 -59.95
CA ALA A 417 -32.52 -79.27 -59.95
C ALA A 417 -32.39 -77.82 -60.46
N PHE A 418 -33.33 -77.34 -61.27
CA PHE A 418 -33.25 -75.99 -61.86
C PHE A 418 -33.72 -74.90 -60.87
N GLN A 419 -34.81 -75.15 -60.13
CA GLN A 419 -35.39 -74.18 -59.19
C GLN A 419 -34.50 -73.88 -57.96
N ASN A 420 -33.64 -74.82 -57.54
CA ASN A 420 -32.75 -74.59 -56.40
C ASN A 420 -31.63 -73.57 -56.70
N LYS A 421 -31.17 -73.49 -57.95
CA LYS A 421 -30.02 -72.65 -58.34
C LYS A 421 -30.34 -71.14 -58.32
N GLU A 422 -31.61 -70.77 -58.47
CA GLU A 422 -32.06 -69.36 -58.35
C GLU A 422 -32.29 -68.95 -56.89
N LYS A 423 -32.70 -69.89 -56.02
CA LYS A 423 -32.83 -69.66 -54.57
C LYS A 423 -31.49 -69.40 -53.89
N GLU A 424 -30.44 -70.15 -54.25
CA GLU A 424 -29.09 -69.93 -53.72
C GLU A 424 -28.57 -68.52 -54.01
N LYS A 425 -28.86 -67.96 -55.19
CA LYS A 425 -28.43 -66.62 -55.56
C LYS A 425 -29.12 -65.52 -54.72
N ARG A 426 -30.43 -65.62 -54.52
CA ARG A 426 -31.17 -64.68 -53.64
C ARG A 426 -30.77 -64.83 -52.17
N ALA A 427 -30.41 -66.03 -51.72
CA ALA A 427 -29.89 -66.25 -50.36
C ALA A 427 -28.55 -65.53 -50.14
N ALA A 428 -27.64 -65.54 -51.13
CA ALA A 428 -26.36 -64.84 -51.05
C ALA A 428 -26.52 -63.30 -50.97
N GLU A 429 -27.44 -62.72 -51.77
CA GLU A 429 -27.73 -61.28 -51.75
C GLU A 429 -28.33 -60.83 -50.39
N LEU A 430 -29.24 -61.63 -49.81
CA LEU A 430 -29.80 -61.39 -48.47
C LEU A 430 -28.75 -61.45 -47.34
N ILE A 431 -27.75 -62.33 -47.45
CA ILE A 431 -26.67 -62.44 -46.46
C ILE A 431 -25.79 -61.18 -46.45
N VAL A 432 -25.51 -60.58 -47.61
CA VAL A 432 -24.73 -59.34 -47.70
C VAL A 432 -25.52 -58.16 -47.13
N ALA A 433 -26.79 -58.00 -47.52
CA ALA A 433 -27.65 -56.92 -47.03
C ALA A 433 -27.86 -56.98 -45.50
N ASN A 434 -28.06 -58.16 -44.93
CA ASN A 434 -28.14 -58.32 -43.47
C ASN A 434 -26.82 -57.95 -42.78
N LYS A 435 -25.67 -58.23 -43.39
CA LYS A 435 -24.37 -57.92 -42.82
C LYS A 435 -24.05 -56.42 -42.85
N GLU A 436 -24.50 -55.70 -43.86
CA GLU A 436 -24.43 -54.22 -43.92
C GLU A 436 -25.41 -53.57 -42.93
N LEU A 437 -26.59 -54.16 -42.75
CA LEU A 437 -27.57 -53.72 -41.76
C LEU A 437 -27.04 -53.91 -40.33
N ASP A 438 -26.48 -55.07 -40.00
CA ASP A 438 -25.82 -55.34 -38.70
C ASP A 438 -24.67 -54.36 -38.43
N LEU A 439 -23.88 -54.03 -39.46
CA LEU A 439 -22.77 -53.07 -39.32
C LEU A 439 -23.28 -51.64 -39.06
N SER A 440 -24.37 -51.26 -39.73
CA SER A 440 -25.02 -49.95 -39.56
C SER A 440 -25.71 -49.82 -38.20
N ILE A 441 -26.39 -50.89 -37.74
CA ILE A 441 -26.97 -50.99 -36.39
C ILE A 441 -25.85 -50.85 -35.35
N LYS A 442 -24.75 -51.61 -35.51
CA LYS A 442 -23.62 -51.54 -34.59
C LYS A 442 -22.99 -50.14 -34.52
N GLN A 443 -22.78 -49.48 -35.66
CA GLN A 443 -22.28 -48.10 -35.69
C GLN A 443 -23.24 -47.11 -35.01
N LEU A 444 -24.55 -47.28 -35.19
CA LEU A 444 -25.55 -46.46 -34.53
C LEU A 444 -25.52 -46.67 -33.01
N THR A 445 -25.48 -47.92 -32.53
CA THR A 445 -25.38 -48.25 -31.11
C THR A 445 -24.08 -47.73 -30.50
N GLU A 446 -22.93 -47.90 -31.16
CA GLU A 446 -21.64 -47.35 -30.70
C GLU A 446 -21.68 -45.81 -30.60
N SER A 447 -22.34 -45.13 -31.54
CA SER A 447 -22.52 -43.67 -31.50
C SER A 447 -23.48 -43.23 -30.37
N GLU A 448 -24.56 -43.97 -30.13
CA GLU A 448 -25.51 -43.69 -29.04
C GLU A 448 -24.88 -43.92 -27.66
N ASP A 449 -24.14 -45.03 -27.50
CA ASP A 449 -23.38 -45.34 -26.28
C ASP A 449 -22.33 -44.27 -26.00
N LEU A 450 -21.60 -43.80 -27.02
CA LEU A 450 -20.60 -42.74 -26.86
C LEU A 450 -21.24 -41.41 -26.38
N VAL A 451 -22.34 -40.98 -27.00
CA VAL A 451 -23.05 -39.76 -26.58
C VAL A 451 -23.59 -39.91 -25.15
N ARG A 452 -24.14 -41.08 -24.80
CA ARG A 452 -24.60 -41.36 -23.43
C ARG A 452 -23.45 -41.27 -22.43
N LEU A 453 -22.32 -41.94 -22.70
CA LEU A 453 -21.14 -41.94 -21.84
C LEU A 453 -20.57 -40.53 -21.60
N ILE A 454 -20.53 -39.67 -22.63
CA ILE A 454 -20.09 -38.28 -22.48
C ILE A 454 -21.01 -37.53 -21.50
N VAL A 455 -22.33 -37.58 -21.71
CA VAL A 455 -23.30 -36.86 -20.86
C VAL A 455 -23.28 -37.39 -19.42
N GLU A 456 -23.26 -38.72 -19.25
CA GLU A 456 -23.26 -39.38 -17.93
C GLU A 456 -22.05 -39.02 -17.08
N ASN A 457 -20.86 -38.83 -17.68
CA ASN A 457 -19.61 -38.61 -16.95
C ASN A 457 -19.27 -37.14 -16.65
N VAL A 458 -19.99 -36.15 -17.21
CA VAL A 458 -19.82 -34.73 -16.83
C VAL A 458 -20.14 -34.53 -15.33
N ARG A 459 -19.21 -33.92 -14.57
CA ARG A 459 -19.30 -33.77 -13.11
C ARG A 459 -19.61 -32.36 -12.59
N ASP A 460 -19.25 -31.32 -13.34
CA ASP A 460 -19.39 -29.92 -12.91
C ASP A 460 -20.67 -29.26 -13.43
N TYR A 461 -21.43 -29.97 -14.29
CA TYR A 461 -22.74 -29.57 -14.77
C TYR A 461 -23.75 -30.69 -14.53
N SER A 462 -24.87 -30.31 -13.92
CA SER A 462 -26.08 -31.13 -13.83
C SER A 462 -26.81 -31.04 -15.16
N ILE A 463 -26.88 -32.13 -15.91
CA ILE A 463 -27.54 -32.20 -17.22
C ILE A 463 -28.78 -33.08 -17.10
N ILE A 464 -29.95 -32.45 -17.16
CA ILE A 464 -31.25 -33.08 -16.92
C ILE A 464 -32.12 -32.94 -18.17
N MET A 465 -32.70 -34.04 -18.64
CA MET A 465 -33.82 -34.07 -19.57
C MET A 465 -35.13 -34.12 -18.75
N LEU A 466 -36.04 -33.20 -19.06
CA LEU A 466 -37.42 -33.18 -18.60
C LEU A 466 -38.32 -33.53 -19.78
N ASP A 467 -39.47 -34.17 -19.55
CA ASP A 467 -40.54 -34.23 -20.55
C ASP A 467 -41.33 -32.91 -20.63
N ALA A 468 -42.38 -32.90 -21.46
CA ALA A 468 -43.24 -31.73 -21.66
C ALA A 468 -43.94 -31.26 -20.36
N ASP A 469 -44.15 -32.17 -19.40
CA ASP A 469 -44.79 -31.90 -18.11
C ASP A 469 -43.77 -31.58 -16.99
N GLY A 470 -42.47 -31.47 -17.31
CA GLY A 470 -41.41 -31.13 -16.35
C GLY A 470 -40.91 -32.30 -15.51
N ILE A 471 -41.19 -33.55 -15.91
CA ILE A 471 -40.76 -34.76 -15.20
C ILE A 471 -39.38 -35.23 -15.68
N ILE A 472 -38.48 -35.48 -14.73
CA ILE A 472 -37.09 -35.88 -14.94
C ILE A 472 -36.99 -37.27 -15.59
N LYS A 473 -36.26 -37.37 -16.71
CA LYS A 473 -36.08 -38.60 -17.51
C LYS A 473 -34.69 -39.21 -17.47
N ASN A 474 -33.65 -38.42 -17.20
CA ASN A 474 -32.27 -38.90 -17.05
C ASN A 474 -31.62 -38.29 -15.80
N TRP A 475 -30.41 -38.76 -15.48
CA TRP A 475 -29.64 -38.23 -14.35
C TRP A 475 -28.14 -38.52 -14.55
N ASN A 476 -27.33 -37.49 -14.80
CA ASN A 476 -25.88 -37.67 -14.96
C ASN A 476 -25.11 -37.56 -13.62
N LYS A 477 -23.81 -37.90 -13.61
CA LYS A 477 -22.97 -37.83 -12.40
C LYS A 477 -22.85 -36.42 -11.82
N GLY A 478 -22.89 -35.39 -12.66
CA GLY A 478 -22.97 -33.99 -12.22
C GLY A 478 -24.28 -33.67 -11.50
N SER A 479 -25.42 -34.16 -11.98
CA SER A 479 -26.72 -34.00 -11.30
C SER A 479 -26.73 -34.69 -9.94
N GLU A 480 -26.18 -35.90 -9.85
CA GLU A 480 -26.02 -36.65 -8.60
C GLU A 480 -25.14 -35.89 -7.59
N ARG A 481 -23.97 -35.40 -8.02
CA ARG A 481 -23.04 -34.64 -7.18
C ARG A 481 -23.61 -33.29 -6.72
N ILE A 482 -24.22 -32.53 -7.63
CA ILE A 482 -24.66 -31.15 -7.36
C ILE A 482 -25.94 -31.12 -6.51
N ASN A 483 -26.92 -31.98 -6.81
CA ASN A 483 -28.23 -31.97 -6.14
C ASN A 483 -28.34 -33.00 -4.99
N GLY A 484 -27.42 -33.97 -4.90
CA GLY A 484 -27.37 -34.96 -3.83
C GLY A 484 -28.36 -36.13 -3.93
N TYR A 485 -29.10 -36.26 -5.04
CA TYR A 485 -30.02 -37.37 -5.29
C TYR A 485 -29.37 -38.47 -6.14
N LEU A 486 -29.66 -39.73 -5.85
CA LEU A 486 -29.34 -40.84 -6.74
C LEU A 486 -30.37 -40.93 -7.88
N ALA A 487 -29.97 -41.44 -9.04
CA ALA A 487 -30.82 -41.51 -10.23
C ALA A 487 -32.19 -42.17 -9.97
N GLY A 488 -32.21 -43.32 -9.29
CA GLY A 488 -33.44 -44.05 -8.93
C GLY A 488 -34.35 -43.36 -7.91
N GLU A 489 -33.89 -42.29 -7.25
CA GLU A 489 -34.68 -41.52 -6.29
C GLU A 489 -35.38 -40.29 -6.91
N ILE A 490 -34.99 -39.90 -8.13
CA ILE A 490 -35.30 -38.58 -8.71
C ILE A 490 -35.83 -38.64 -10.15
N ILE A 491 -35.43 -39.64 -10.93
CA ILE A 491 -36.08 -39.93 -12.23
C ILE A 491 -37.56 -40.25 -11.97
N GLY A 492 -38.45 -39.65 -12.76
CA GLY A 492 -39.90 -39.73 -12.57
C GLY A 492 -40.49 -38.68 -11.60
N LYS A 493 -39.67 -37.83 -10.95
CA LYS A 493 -40.15 -36.66 -10.18
C LYS A 493 -40.14 -35.39 -11.02
N HIS A 494 -40.91 -34.39 -10.58
CA HIS A 494 -41.00 -33.07 -11.21
C HIS A 494 -39.83 -32.15 -10.80
N ASP A 495 -39.37 -31.28 -11.71
CA ASP A 495 -38.23 -30.36 -11.48
C ASP A 495 -38.41 -29.40 -10.28
N ALA A 496 -39.65 -29.18 -9.84
CA ALA A 496 -40.01 -28.39 -8.65
C ALA A 496 -39.31 -28.83 -7.35
N VAL A 497 -38.81 -30.07 -7.26
CA VAL A 497 -38.08 -30.59 -6.08
C VAL A 497 -36.83 -29.76 -5.77
N PHE A 498 -36.19 -29.14 -6.76
CA PHE A 498 -34.97 -28.34 -6.56
C PHE A 498 -35.22 -26.88 -6.16
N TYR A 499 -36.47 -26.47 -6.01
CA TYR A 499 -36.85 -25.07 -5.72
C TYR A 499 -37.31 -24.92 -4.27
N THR A 500 -37.21 -23.71 -3.75
CA THR A 500 -37.74 -23.40 -2.42
C THR A 500 -39.27 -23.49 -2.40
N SER A 501 -39.85 -23.72 -1.20
CA SER A 501 -41.30 -23.75 -1.02
C SER A 501 -42.01 -22.47 -1.45
N GLU A 502 -41.31 -21.34 -1.49
CA GLU A 502 -41.86 -20.05 -1.91
C GLU A 502 -41.84 -19.90 -3.45
N GLU A 503 -40.74 -20.24 -4.12
CA GLU A 503 -40.67 -20.31 -5.58
C GLU A 503 -41.70 -21.30 -6.17
N ASN A 504 -41.95 -22.42 -5.47
CA ASN A 504 -42.95 -23.39 -5.87
C ASN A 504 -44.39 -22.85 -5.75
N LYS A 505 -44.74 -22.08 -4.72
CA LYS A 505 -46.05 -21.37 -4.66
C LYS A 505 -46.21 -20.38 -5.82
N GLN A 506 -45.11 -19.70 -6.17
CA GLN A 506 -45.06 -18.72 -7.26
C GLN A 506 -45.01 -19.36 -8.66
N LYS A 507 -44.97 -20.71 -8.74
CA LYS A 507 -44.90 -21.49 -10.00
C LYS A 507 -43.69 -21.13 -10.87
N ILE A 508 -42.57 -20.80 -10.22
CA ILE A 508 -41.31 -20.49 -10.90
C ILE A 508 -40.82 -21.65 -11.80
N PRO A 509 -40.90 -22.95 -11.42
CA PRO A 509 -40.52 -24.04 -12.32
C PRO A 509 -41.30 -24.02 -13.64
N GLU A 510 -42.62 -23.93 -13.57
CA GLU A 510 -43.51 -23.94 -14.74
C GLU A 510 -43.36 -22.66 -15.58
N LEU A 511 -43.10 -21.51 -14.94
CA LEU A 511 -42.79 -20.26 -15.63
C LEU A 511 -41.47 -20.34 -16.41
N ASN A 512 -40.45 -20.98 -15.85
CA ASN A 512 -39.16 -21.18 -16.51
C ASN A 512 -39.30 -22.07 -17.75
N LEU A 513 -40.04 -23.18 -17.64
CA LEU A 513 -40.34 -24.07 -18.78
C LEU A 513 -41.15 -23.35 -19.86
N LYS A 514 -42.20 -22.59 -19.50
CA LYS A 514 -42.99 -21.79 -20.46
C LYS A 514 -42.17 -20.71 -21.17
N ARG A 515 -41.20 -20.08 -20.48
CA ARG A 515 -40.26 -19.13 -21.09
C ARG A 515 -39.35 -19.83 -22.09
N ALA A 516 -38.80 -20.99 -21.75
CA ALA A 516 -37.99 -21.79 -22.66
C ALA A 516 -38.80 -22.28 -23.88
N GLN A 517 -40.05 -22.72 -23.68
CA GLN A 517 -40.94 -23.14 -24.77
C GLN A 517 -41.22 -22.00 -25.76
N LYS A 518 -41.49 -20.80 -25.25
CA LYS A 518 -41.80 -19.63 -26.10
C LYS A 518 -40.58 -19.13 -26.89
N ASN A 519 -39.40 -19.17 -26.27
CA ASN A 519 -38.19 -18.51 -26.81
C ASN A 519 -37.16 -19.51 -27.38
N GLY A 520 -37.44 -20.81 -27.35
CA GLY A 520 -36.47 -21.89 -27.61
C GLY A 520 -35.53 -22.16 -26.43
N TRP A 521 -35.19 -21.15 -25.62
CA TRP A 521 -34.36 -21.27 -24.43
C TRP A 521 -34.69 -20.20 -23.37
N TYR A 522 -34.24 -20.42 -22.14
CA TYR A 522 -34.33 -19.47 -21.05
C TYR A 522 -33.20 -19.70 -20.03
N ARG A 523 -32.43 -18.65 -19.70
CA ARG A 523 -31.40 -18.69 -18.64
C ARG A 523 -31.88 -17.95 -17.40
N THR A 524 -31.55 -18.48 -16.23
CA THR A 524 -31.84 -17.87 -14.94
C THR A 524 -30.81 -18.30 -13.92
N GLU A 525 -30.40 -17.36 -13.06
CA GLU A 525 -29.67 -17.66 -11.83
C GLU A 525 -30.65 -17.75 -10.66
N GLY A 526 -30.33 -18.51 -9.61
CA GLY A 526 -31.13 -18.57 -8.39
C GLY A 526 -30.71 -19.65 -7.40
N TRP A 527 -31.27 -19.57 -6.19
CA TRP A 527 -31.04 -20.57 -5.14
C TRP A 527 -31.77 -21.88 -5.44
N ARG A 528 -31.07 -23.00 -5.37
CA ARG A 528 -31.62 -24.35 -5.49
C ARG A 528 -31.37 -25.14 -4.23
N VAL A 529 -32.23 -26.11 -3.98
CA VAL A 529 -32.25 -26.94 -2.77
C VAL A 529 -31.75 -28.34 -3.12
N ARG A 530 -30.77 -28.84 -2.37
CA ARG A 530 -30.27 -30.21 -2.46
C ARG A 530 -31.11 -31.17 -1.62
N LYS A 531 -30.89 -32.48 -1.80
CA LYS A 531 -31.56 -33.55 -1.02
C LYS A 531 -31.46 -33.38 0.50
N ASP A 532 -30.35 -32.85 1.01
CA ASP A 532 -30.10 -32.61 2.44
C ASP A 532 -30.73 -31.31 2.97
N GLY A 533 -31.43 -30.55 2.10
CA GLY A 533 -31.99 -29.24 2.42
C GLY A 533 -30.99 -28.08 2.32
N SER A 534 -29.71 -28.35 2.06
CA SER A 534 -28.71 -27.29 1.82
C SER A 534 -29.03 -26.53 0.53
N GLN A 535 -28.72 -25.23 0.52
CA GLN A 535 -28.93 -24.37 -0.64
C GLN A 535 -27.63 -24.14 -1.41
N PHE A 536 -27.77 -23.90 -2.72
CA PHE A 536 -26.68 -23.51 -3.60
C PHE A 536 -27.15 -22.52 -4.66
N PHE A 537 -26.28 -21.63 -5.10
CA PHE A 537 -26.60 -20.66 -6.14
C PHE A 537 -26.26 -21.28 -7.49
N ALA A 538 -27.28 -21.47 -8.32
CA ALA A 538 -27.18 -22.16 -9.59
C ALA A 538 -27.38 -21.20 -10.76
N ASP A 539 -26.49 -21.25 -11.75
CA ASP A 539 -26.76 -20.73 -13.09
C ASP A 539 -27.39 -21.85 -13.93
N ILE A 540 -28.55 -21.58 -14.53
CA ILE A 540 -29.40 -22.60 -15.15
C ILE A 540 -29.85 -22.15 -16.53
N VAL A 541 -29.63 -23.01 -17.53
CA VAL A 541 -30.17 -22.87 -18.88
C VAL A 541 -31.19 -23.96 -19.15
N PHE A 542 -32.42 -23.56 -19.48
CA PHE A 542 -33.47 -24.40 -20.01
C PHE A 542 -33.52 -24.25 -21.53
N THR A 543 -33.61 -25.35 -22.28
CA THR A 543 -33.72 -25.38 -23.74
C THR A 543 -34.88 -26.28 -24.14
N ALA A 544 -35.81 -25.79 -24.96
CA ALA A 544 -36.97 -26.55 -25.40
C ALA A 544 -36.60 -27.49 -26.56
N LEU A 545 -36.80 -28.80 -26.36
CA LEU A 545 -36.44 -29.85 -27.30
C LEU A 545 -37.65 -30.19 -28.17
N HIS A 546 -37.49 -30.04 -29.48
CA HIS A 546 -38.54 -30.32 -30.47
C HIS A 546 -38.11 -31.45 -31.39
N ASP A 547 -39.06 -32.23 -31.90
CA ASP A 547 -38.78 -33.22 -32.96
C ASP A 547 -38.75 -32.59 -34.36
N LYS A 548 -38.45 -33.42 -35.36
CA LYS A 548 -38.39 -33.05 -36.78
C LYS A 548 -39.70 -32.48 -37.36
N ASN A 549 -40.83 -32.64 -36.66
CA ASN A 549 -42.13 -32.11 -37.06
C ASN A 549 -42.49 -30.82 -36.27
N GLY A 550 -41.57 -30.31 -35.44
CA GLY A 550 -41.77 -29.13 -34.59
C GLY A 550 -42.57 -29.40 -33.31
N VAL A 551 -42.82 -30.67 -32.95
CA VAL A 551 -43.57 -31.01 -31.73
C VAL A 551 -42.63 -30.99 -30.53
N LEU A 552 -43.00 -30.29 -29.46
CA LEU A 552 -42.26 -30.27 -28.20
C LEU A 552 -42.19 -31.70 -27.61
N ARG A 553 -40.97 -32.18 -27.37
CA ARG A 553 -40.68 -33.47 -26.72
C ARG A 553 -40.34 -33.32 -25.24
N GLY A 554 -39.88 -32.14 -24.83
CA GLY A 554 -39.51 -31.84 -23.46
C GLY A 554 -38.49 -30.71 -23.39
N TYR A 555 -37.66 -30.72 -22.35
CA TYR A 555 -36.67 -29.68 -22.10
C TYR A 555 -35.34 -30.27 -21.68
N SER A 556 -34.24 -29.68 -22.14
CA SER A 556 -32.92 -29.86 -21.51
C SER A 556 -32.73 -28.77 -20.46
N LYS A 557 -32.33 -29.13 -19.26
CA LYS A 557 -31.94 -28.24 -18.16
C LYS A 557 -30.48 -28.52 -17.84
N ILE A 558 -29.61 -27.55 -18.10
CA ILE A 558 -28.21 -27.57 -17.70
C ILE A 558 -28.05 -26.62 -16.52
N SER A 559 -27.50 -27.08 -15.40
CA SER A 559 -27.29 -26.29 -14.19
C SER A 559 -25.85 -26.38 -13.71
N HIS A 560 -25.25 -25.26 -13.34
CA HIS A 560 -23.90 -25.15 -12.78
C HIS A 560 -23.96 -24.53 -11.38
N ASP A 561 -23.25 -25.12 -10.42
CA ASP A 561 -23.16 -24.59 -9.05
C ASP A 561 -22.07 -23.51 -8.98
N ILE A 562 -22.50 -22.24 -8.92
CA ILE A 562 -21.63 -21.06 -8.86
C ILE A 562 -21.50 -20.51 -7.43
N THR A 563 -21.85 -21.30 -6.41
CA THR A 563 -21.81 -20.85 -5.00
C THR A 563 -20.41 -20.44 -4.55
N GLU A 564 -19.36 -21.17 -4.94
CA GLU A 564 -17.98 -20.83 -4.59
C GLU A 564 -17.50 -19.59 -5.33
N GLN A 565 -17.86 -19.43 -6.62
CA GLN A 565 -17.57 -18.22 -7.38
C GLN A 565 -18.22 -16.98 -6.75
N LYS A 566 -19.51 -17.06 -6.37
CA LYS A 566 -20.21 -15.93 -5.72
C LYS A 566 -19.63 -15.58 -4.34
N LYS A 567 -19.13 -16.56 -3.60
CA LYS A 567 -18.38 -16.30 -2.34
C LYS A 567 -17.06 -15.59 -2.63
N ALA A 568 -16.27 -16.09 -3.59
CA ALA A 568 -15.01 -15.46 -3.98
C ALA A 568 -15.20 -14.01 -4.49
N GLU A 569 -16.23 -13.75 -5.30
CA GLU A 569 -16.62 -12.39 -5.73
C GLU A 569 -16.92 -11.49 -4.52
N SER A 570 -17.71 -11.97 -3.55
CA SER A 570 -18.04 -11.22 -2.33
C SER A 570 -16.83 -10.96 -1.43
N ASP A 571 -15.92 -11.93 -1.29
CA ASP A 571 -14.74 -11.80 -0.44
C ASP A 571 -13.68 -10.88 -1.07
N ILE A 572 -13.57 -10.85 -2.41
CA ILE A 572 -12.77 -9.85 -3.13
C ILE A 572 -13.32 -8.43 -2.90
N LEU A 573 -14.64 -8.24 -2.98
CA LEU A 573 -15.30 -6.96 -2.69
C LEU A 573 -14.97 -6.44 -1.28
N LYS A 574 -15.19 -7.27 -0.24
CA LYS A 574 -14.84 -6.92 1.15
C LYS A 574 -13.36 -6.60 1.31
N PHE A 575 -12.47 -7.39 0.70
CA PHE A 575 -11.04 -7.15 0.80
C PHE A 575 -10.63 -5.84 0.11
N SER A 576 -11.29 -5.47 -0.99
CA SER A 576 -11.08 -4.18 -1.66
C SER A 576 -11.50 -3.01 -0.76
N GLU A 577 -12.69 -3.07 -0.16
CA GLU A 577 -13.20 -2.06 0.79
C GLU A 577 -12.27 -1.92 2.01
N GLU A 578 -11.84 -3.03 2.61
CA GLU A 578 -10.87 -3.03 3.70
C GLU A 578 -9.51 -2.43 3.29
N LEU A 579 -9.05 -2.70 2.06
CA LEU A 579 -7.78 -2.21 1.56
C LEU A 579 -7.83 -0.71 1.29
N GLU A 580 -8.90 -0.21 0.67
CA GLU A 580 -9.13 1.23 0.48
C GLU A 580 -9.17 1.97 1.82
N GLN A 581 -9.89 1.44 2.82
CA GLN A 581 -9.94 2.04 4.15
C GLN A 581 -8.55 2.08 4.82
N LYS A 582 -7.76 1.01 4.72
CA LYS A 582 -6.36 0.98 5.22
C LYS A 582 -5.44 1.95 4.48
N VAL A 583 -5.65 2.16 3.18
CA VAL A 583 -4.91 3.16 2.37
C VAL A 583 -5.25 4.57 2.82
N ILE A 584 -6.52 4.89 3.06
CA ILE A 584 -6.96 6.19 3.59
C ILE A 584 -6.35 6.45 4.97
N GLU A 585 -6.47 5.50 5.90
CA GLU A 585 -5.90 5.64 7.25
C GLU A 585 -4.37 5.84 7.23
N ARG A 586 -3.64 5.08 6.41
CA ARG A 586 -2.18 5.24 6.30
C ARG A 586 -1.75 6.50 5.58
N THR A 587 -2.52 6.97 4.59
CA THR A 587 -2.25 8.25 3.93
C THR A 587 -2.39 9.40 4.92
N ALA A 588 -3.49 9.45 5.69
CA ALA A 588 -3.70 10.47 6.73
C ALA A 588 -2.61 10.43 7.82
N GLN A 589 -2.17 9.24 8.25
CA GLN A 589 -1.07 9.11 9.23
C GLN A 589 0.29 9.55 8.67
N LEU A 590 0.59 9.26 7.40
CA LEU A 590 1.80 9.73 6.73
C LEU A 590 1.80 11.25 6.56
N GLU A 591 0.66 11.84 6.21
CA GLU A 591 0.50 13.30 6.12
C GLU A 591 0.69 13.98 7.47
N LEU A 592 0.08 13.44 8.54
CA LEU A 592 0.29 13.92 9.91
C LEU A 592 1.75 13.83 10.33
N ALA A 593 2.40 12.67 10.18
CA ALA A 593 3.80 12.48 10.53
C ALA A 593 4.74 13.41 9.73
N ASN A 594 4.47 13.64 8.45
CA ASN A 594 5.24 14.55 7.61
C ASN A 594 5.02 16.03 8.00
N LYS A 595 3.78 16.40 8.38
CA LYS A 595 3.43 17.72 8.91
C LYS A 595 4.14 17.99 10.24
N GLU A 596 4.09 17.04 11.17
CA GLU A 596 4.78 17.07 12.46
C GLU A 596 6.29 17.16 12.30
N LEU A 597 6.91 16.28 11.50
CA LEU A 597 8.35 16.28 11.24
C LEU A 597 8.82 17.64 10.70
N GLY A 598 8.09 18.22 9.75
CA GLY A 598 8.40 19.55 9.23
C GLY A 598 8.19 20.68 10.25
N SER A 599 7.28 20.50 11.23
CA SER A 599 7.00 21.48 12.30
C SER A 599 8.09 21.43 13.37
N PHE A 600 8.44 20.22 13.79
CA PHE A 600 9.58 19.94 14.66
C PHE A 600 10.89 20.48 14.07
N SER A 601 11.18 20.15 12.80
CA SER A 601 12.35 20.70 12.09
C SER A 601 12.34 22.22 12.00
N TYR A 602 11.16 22.86 11.96
CA TYR A 602 11.05 24.31 11.96
C TYR A 602 11.35 24.92 13.34
N SER A 603 10.71 24.41 14.41
CA SER A 603 10.92 24.92 15.78
C SER A 603 12.34 24.71 16.25
N VAL A 604 12.85 23.48 16.19
CA VAL A 604 14.22 23.15 16.65
C VAL A 604 15.26 24.03 15.94
N SER A 605 15.09 24.24 14.64
CA SER A 605 16.02 25.08 13.88
C SER A 605 15.88 26.58 14.21
N HIS A 606 14.68 27.07 14.51
CA HIS A 606 14.50 28.43 15.01
C HIS A 606 15.19 28.62 16.37
N ASP A 607 14.92 27.69 17.29
CA ASP A 607 15.30 27.79 18.70
C ASP A 607 16.81 27.56 18.91
N LEU A 608 17.45 26.73 18.08
CA LEU A 608 18.91 26.59 18.03
C LEU A 608 19.62 27.79 17.38
N ARG A 609 18.95 28.56 16.52
CA ARG A 609 19.60 29.67 15.80
C ARG A 609 19.93 30.85 16.72
N ALA A 610 19.06 31.16 17.68
CA ALA A 610 19.27 32.25 18.63
C ALA A 610 20.56 32.10 19.50
N PRO A 611 20.78 30.99 20.25
CA PRO A 611 21.99 30.81 21.05
C PRO A 611 23.25 30.73 20.19
N ILE A 612 23.19 30.16 18.98
CA ILE A 612 24.36 30.07 18.09
C ILE A 612 24.78 31.44 17.53
N ARG A 613 23.82 32.32 17.21
CA ARG A 613 24.14 33.73 16.90
C ARG A 613 24.77 34.44 18.09
N ALA A 614 24.27 34.22 19.30
CA ALA A 614 24.81 34.84 20.52
C ALA A 614 26.27 34.39 20.78
N ILE A 615 26.55 33.07 20.70
CA ILE A 615 27.91 32.53 20.85
C ILE A 615 28.85 33.11 19.79
N ASN A 616 28.43 33.14 18.51
CA ASN A 616 29.23 33.73 17.43
C ASN A 616 29.46 35.25 17.64
N GLY A 617 28.45 35.97 18.15
CA GLY A 617 28.55 37.39 18.45
C GLY A 617 29.54 37.68 19.57
N TYR A 618 29.40 37.03 20.73
CA TYR A 618 30.33 37.18 21.85
C TYR A 618 31.74 36.73 21.51
N ALA A 619 31.90 35.62 20.79
CA ALA A 619 33.21 35.16 20.35
C ALA A 619 33.89 36.16 19.41
N LYS A 620 33.11 36.83 18.54
CA LYS A 620 33.64 37.87 17.65
C LYS A 620 33.95 39.19 18.38
N ILE A 621 33.17 39.59 19.39
CA ILE A 621 33.54 40.71 20.28
C ILE A 621 34.86 40.42 21.00
N LEU A 622 35.06 39.20 21.50
CA LEU A 622 36.33 38.77 22.10
C LEU A 622 37.49 38.78 21.09
N GLU A 623 37.24 38.47 19.81
CA GLU A 623 38.25 38.52 18.74
C GLU A 623 38.66 39.98 18.46
N GLU A 624 37.70 40.88 18.34
CA GLU A 624 37.90 42.29 18.00
C GLU A 624 38.53 43.08 19.17
N ASP A 625 38.01 42.94 20.40
CA ASP A 625 38.45 43.72 21.57
C ASP A 625 39.66 43.10 22.31
N TYR A 626 39.77 41.77 22.31
CA TYR A 626 40.76 41.04 23.11
C TYR A 626 41.70 40.14 22.29
N GLY A 627 41.51 39.98 20.98
CA GLY A 627 42.32 39.08 20.15
C GLY A 627 43.84 39.34 20.22
N LYS A 628 44.26 40.61 20.36
CA LYS A 628 45.67 41.00 20.53
C LYS A 628 46.26 40.73 21.93
N LYS A 629 45.42 40.36 22.90
CA LYS A 629 45.78 40.04 24.30
C LYS A 629 45.74 38.53 24.58
N LEU A 630 45.19 37.74 23.65
CA LEU A 630 45.22 36.28 23.73
C LEU A 630 46.61 35.77 23.32
N ASP A 631 47.03 34.68 23.96
CA ASP A 631 48.15 33.88 23.49
C ASP A 631 47.74 33.07 22.24
N PRO A 632 48.70 32.43 21.52
CA PRO A 632 48.39 31.69 20.31
C PRO A 632 47.34 30.59 20.51
N ASP A 633 47.36 29.91 21.65
CA ASP A 633 46.42 28.84 21.99
C ASP A 633 45.00 29.38 22.26
N GLY A 634 44.87 30.46 23.03
CA GLY A 634 43.61 31.17 23.24
C GLY A 634 43.03 31.73 21.94
N ALA A 635 43.88 32.27 21.05
CA ALA A 635 43.48 32.73 19.73
C ALA A 635 43.02 31.57 18.81
N MET A 636 43.67 30.40 18.86
CA MET A 636 43.23 29.19 18.15
C MET A 636 41.90 28.65 18.70
N ALA A 637 41.72 28.63 20.02
CA ALA A 637 40.48 28.22 20.66
C ALA A 637 39.31 29.13 20.26
N LEU A 638 39.50 30.45 20.32
CA LEU A 638 38.47 31.42 19.96
C LEU A 638 38.08 31.33 18.48
N ASN A 639 39.06 31.26 17.57
CA ASN A 639 38.82 31.03 16.15
C ASN A 639 38.05 29.71 15.89
N SER A 640 38.31 28.69 16.70
CA SER A 640 37.61 27.41 16.61
C SER A 640 36.17 27.48 17.13
N ILE A 641 35.87 28.33 18.12
CA ILE A 641 34.49 28.63 18.53
C ILE A 641 33.75 29.34 17.39
N ILE A 642 34.31 30.44 16.85
CA ILE A 642 33.71 31.22 15.75
C ILE A 642 33.42 30.32 14.53
N ARG A 643 34.39 29.51 14.12
CA ARG A 643 34.26 28.57 12.99
C ARG A 643 33.15 27.54 13.22
N ASN A 644 33.07 26.95 14.41
CA ASN A 644 32.03 25.96 14.73
C ASN A 644 30.64 26.60 14.86
N SER A 645 30.52 27.79 15.45
CA SER A 645 29.23 28.50 15.53
C SER A 645 28.70 28.90 14.16
N LYS A 646 29.55 29.43 13.27
CA LYS A 646 29.17 29.70 11.85
C LYS A 646 28.70 28.42 11.15
N LYS A 647 29.47 27.33 11.26
CA LYS A 647 29.12 26.01 10.70
C LYS A 647 27.77 25.49 11.21
N MET A 648 27.50 25.63 12.50
CA MET A 648 26.24 25.20 13.11
C MET A 648 25.06 26.06 12.65
N GLY A 649 25.26 27.36 12.45
CA GLY A 649 24.27 28.22 11.78
C GLY A 649 23.92 27.75 10.38
N GLN A 650 24.92 27.45 9.55
CA GLN A 650 24.69 26.94 8.18
C GLN A 650 23.97 25.59 8.17
N LEU A 651 24.32 24.65 9.07
CA LEU A 651 23.63 23.36 9.21
C LEU A 651 22.14 23.52 9.54
N ILE A 652 21.81 24.48 10.40
CA ILE A 652 20.43 24.82 10.79
C ILE A 652 19.66 25.41 9.60
N ASP A 653 20.27 26.31 8.84
CA ASP A 653 19.65 26.96 7.69
C ASP A 653 19.43 25.98 6.52
N ASP A 654 20.41 25.10 6.25
CA ASP A 654 20.30 24.02 5.26
C ASP A 654 19.22 22.99 5.64
N LEU A 655 19.12 22.62 6.91
CA LEU A 655 18.08 21.71 7.42
C LEU A 655 16.68 22.32 7.28
N LEU A 656 16.54 23.63 7.54
CA LEU A 656 15.30 24.36 7.30
C LEU A 656 14.92 24.41 5.82
N ALA A 657 15.88 24.65 4.93
CA ALA A 657 15.65 24.58 3.49
C ALA A 657 15.16 23.18 3.08
N PHE A 658 15.85 22.12 3.53
CA PHE A 658 15.49 20.73 3.27
C PHE A 658 14.10 20.35 3.80
N SER A 659 13.70 20.84 4.98
CA SER A 659 12.35 20.66 5.54
C SER A 659 11.29 21.38 4.70
N LYS A 660 11.48 22.68 4.43
CA LYS A 660 10.53 23.50 3.64
C LYS A 660 10.31 22.99 2.21
N LEU A 661 11.34 22.37 1.61
CA LEU A 661 11.28 21.75 0.27
C LEU A 661 10.18 20.69 0.08
N GLY A 662 9.61 20.14 1.16
CA GLY A 662 8.48 19.20 1.09
C GLY A 662 7.09 19.86 1.06
N ARG A 663 6.96 21.17 1.36
CA ARG A 663 5.67 21.81 1.70
C ARG A 663 5.09 22.76 0.65
N LYS A 664 5.92 23.31 -0.25
CA LYS A 664 5.50 24.24 -1.30
C LYS A 664 5.18 23.46 -2.58
N GLU A 665 4.02 23.64 -3.20
CA GLU A 665 3.75 23.07 -4.53
C GLU A 665 4.80 23.51 -5.57
N VAL A 666 5.10 22.64 -6.53
CA VAL A 666 6.07 22.94 -7.59
C VAL A 666 5.39 23.82 -8.64
N THR A 667 5.74 25.09 -8.73
CA THR A 667 5.20 25.98 -9.76
C THR A 667 5.91 25.72 -11.08
N VAL A 668 5.32 24.89 -11.93
CA VAL A 668 5.91 24.48 -13.22
C VAL A 668 5.90 25.64 -14.22
N SER A 669 7.08 25.97 -14.74
CA SER A 669 7.33 27.02 -15.72
C SER A 669 8.34 26.55 -16.76
N ASN A 670 8.41 27.19 -17.94
CA ASN A 670 9.44 26.90 -18.93
C ASN A 670 10.75 27.61 -18.53
N ILE A 671 11.77 26.86 -18.17
CA ILE A 671 13.05 27.39 -17.68
C ILE A 671 14.05 27.49 -18.83
N ASN A 672 14.55 28.71 -19.09
CA ASN A 672 15.72 28.91 -19.94
C ASN A 672 17.01 28.63 -19.14
N MET A 673 17.48 27.39 -19.19
CA MET A 673 18.65 26.94 -18.44
C MET A 673 19.93 27.71 -18.78
N LYS A 674 20.08 28.18 -20.02
CA LYS A 674 21.25 28.98 -20.43
C LYS A 674 21.32 30.32 -19.68
N ILE A 675 20.18 31.01 -19.54
CA ILE A 675 20.11 32.24 -18.75
C ILE A 675 20.33 31.94 -17.27
N LEU A 676 19.69 30.88 -16.75
CA LEU A 676 19.77 30.51 -15.33
C LEU A 676 21.20 30.16 -14.90
N VAL A 677 21.87 29.24 -15.60
CA VAL A 677 23.26 28.86 -15.31
C VAL A 677 24.20 30.04 -15.49
N LYS A 678 24.02 30.87 -16.52
CA LYS A 678 24.87 32.05 -16.70
C LYS A 678 24.73 33.06 -15.55
N SER A 679 23.51 33.32 -15.06
CA SER A 679 23.33 34.19 -13.88
C SER A 679 24.05 33.67 -12.63
N ILE A 680 24.14 32.34 -12.46
CA ILE A 680 24.87 31.72 -11.34
C ILE A 680 26.38 31.80 -11.58
N GLN A 681 26.83 31.64 -12.83
CA GLN A 681 28.23 31.82 -13.20
C GLN A 681 28.71 33.25 -12.91
N ASP A 682 27.95 34.25 -13.35
CA ASP A 682 28.29 35.67 -13.17
C ASP A 682 28.30 36.05 -11.67
N GLU A 683 27.38 35.49 -10.87
CA GLU A 683 27.32 35.62 -9.40
C GLU A 683 28.55 35.00 -8.71
N LEU A 684 29.00 33.80 -9.14
CA LEU A 684 30.14 33.10 -8.54
C LEU A 684 31.52 33.64 -9.00
N LEU A 685 31.64 34.15 -10.22
CA LEU A 685 32.87 34.77 -10.71
C LEU A 685 33.14 36.14 -10.08
N PHE A 686 32.10 36.83 -9.60
CA PHE A 686 32.27 38.09 -8.87
C PHE A 686 33.03 37.92 -7.54
N ASP A 687 32.88 36.76 -6.89
CA ASP A 687 33.57 36.41 -5.63
C ASP A 687 34.97 35.78 -5.85
N ASP A 688 35.30 35.32 -7.07
CA ASP A 688 36.60 34.71 -7.41
C ASP A 688 37.70 35.77 -7.65
N LYS A 689 38.23 36.31 -6.55
CA LYS A 689 39.28 37.36 -6.56
C LYS A 689 40.57 36.96 -7.29
N ASP A 690 40.82 35.66 -7.46
CA ASP A 690 42.07 35.14 -8.04
C ASP A 690 41.92 34.70 -9.51
N ASN A 691 40.70 34.76 -10.10
CA ASN A 691 40.39 34.30 -11.47
C ASN A 691 40.85 32.84 -11.75
N ASN A 692 40.69 31.95 -10.77
CA ASN A 692 41.13 30.55 -10.86
C ASN A 692 40.08 29.62 -11.50
N ILE A 693 38.84 30.09 -11.69
CA ILE A 693 37.72 29.28 -12.19
C ILE A 693 37.52 29.47 -13.72
N VAL A 694 37.51 28.36 -14.45
CA VAL A 694 37.25 28.30 -15.90
C VAL A 694 36.00 27.46 -16.15
N PHE A 695 34.95 28.12 -16.67
CA PHE A 695 33.69 27.47 -17.07
C PHE A 695 33.67 27.16 -18.57
N ASN A 696 33.32 25.92 -18.91
CA ASN A 696 32.98 25.49 -20.27
C ASN A 696 31.49 25.11 -20.32
N ILE A 697 30.64 26.04 -20.73
CA ILE A 697 29.19 25.83 -20.84
C ILE A 697 28.85 25.46 -22.29
N LYS A 698 28.48 24.19 -22.51
CA LYS A 698 27.96 23.68 -23.78
C LYS A 698 26.48 24.09 -23.96
N THR A 699 25.86 23.65 -25.05
CA THR A 699 24.43 23.86 -25.29
C THR A 699 23.59 23.31 -24.13
N LEU A 700 22.80 24.19 -23.51
CA LEU A 700 21.81 23.82 -22.49
C LEU A 700 20.42 23.91 -23.09
N LEU A 701 19.76 22.75 -23.18
CA LEU A 701 18.36 22.64 -23.57
C LEU A 701 17.46 23.23 -22.46
N PRO A 702 16.30 23.81 -22.79
CA PRO A 702 15.33 24.28 -21.81
C PRO A 702 14.47 23.11 -21.28
N ALA A 703 13.81 23.27 -20.13
CA ALA A 703 12.95 22.22 -19.54
C ALA A 703 11.83 22.82 -18.68
N LYS A 704 10.84 21.98 -18.31
CA LYS A 704 9.73 22.34 -17.41
C LYS A 704 10.12 22.19 -15.93
N GLY A 705 9.86 23.23 -15.12
CA GLY A 705 10.02 23.15 -13.65
C GLY A 705 9.84 24.46 -12.88
N ASP A 706 10.03 24.42 -11.56
CA ASP A 706 10.10 25.60 -10.69
C ASP A 706 11.50 26.21 -10.78
N GLN A 707 11.62 27.36 -11.43
CA GLN A 707 12.89 28.06 -11.64
C GLN A 707 13.66 28.33 -10.34
N SER A 708 12.96 28.58 -9.22
CA SER A 708 13.62 28.85 -7.93
C SER A 708 14.27 27.61 -7.34
N LEU A 709 13.59 26.46 -7.44
CA LEU A 709 14.10 25.17 -6.97
C LEU A 709 15.23 24.66 -7.86
N ILE A 710 15.10 24.82 -9.19
CA ILE A 710 16.15 24.44 -10.13
C ILE A 710 17.37 25.38 -10.03
N LYS A 711 17.22 26.68 -9.70
CA LYS A 711 18.38 27.53 -9.34
C LYS A 711 19.16 26.91 -8.18
N GLN A 712 18.45 26.41 -7.17
CA GLN A 712 19.07 25.76 -6.01
C GLN A 712 19.80 24.45 -6.36
N VAL A 713 19.29 23.66 -7.32
CA VAL A 713 20.01 22.48 -7.86
C VAL A 713 21.33 22.91 -8.51
N TRP A 714 21.28 23.88 -9.43
CA TRP A 714 22.47 24.38 -10.11
C TRP A 714 23.51 24.96 -9.15
N ILE A 715 23.09 25.78 -8.18
CA ILE A 715 23.99 26.32 -7.15
C ILE A 715 24.68 25.19 -6.38
N ASN A 716 23.95 24.18 -5.91
CA ASN A 716 24.54 23.06 -5.16
C ASN A 716 25.54 22.24 -5.98
N LEU A 717 25.25 21.97 -7.27
CA LEU A 717 26.15 21.20 -8.12
C LEU A 717 27.40 22.01 -8.53
N ILE A 718 27.23 23.28 -8.92
CA ILE A 718 28.34 24.14 -9.35
C ILE A 718 29.26 24.49 -8.17
N THR A 719 28.70 24.85 -7.01
CA THR A 719 29.53 25.14 -5.81
C THR A 719 30.29 23.91 -5.32
N ASN A 720 29.71 22.70 -5.42
CA ASN A 720 30.46 21.46 -5.16
C ASN A 720 31.59 21.25 -6.17
N ALA A 721 31.35 21.44 -7.48
CA ALA A 721 32.36 21.32 -8.52
C ALA A 721 33.55 22.28 -8.31
N ILE A 722 33.29 23.54 -7.94
CA ILE A 722 34.34 24.51 -7.54
C ILE A 722 35.08 24.00 -6.31
N LYS A 723 34.35 23.68 -5.24
CA LYS A 723 34.89 23.33 -3.93
C LYS A 723 35.81 22.10 -3.98
N TYR A 724 35.42 21.05 -4.71
CA TYR A 724 36.22 19.83 -4.86
C TYR A 724 37.38 19.98 -5.86
N SER A 725 37.40 21.06 -6.64
CA SER A 725 38.50 21.43 -7.55
C SER A 725 39.51 22.42 -6.95
N LYS A 726 39.23 23.05 -5.80
CA LYS A 726 40.00 24.18 -5.24
C LYS A 726 41.52 23.96 -5.06
N TYR A 727 41.98 22.71 -4.98
CA TYR A 727 43.40 22.36 -4.84
C TYR A 727 44.12 22.09 -6.16
N LYS A 728 43.42 22.18 -7.31
CA LYS A 728 44.02 22.08 -8.65
C LYS A 728 44.52 23.47 -9.10
N PRO A 729 45.60 23.58 -9.88
CA PRO A 729 46.15 24.87 -10.32
C PRO A 729 45.19 25.75 -11.13
N LYS A 730 44.19 25.14 -11.76
CA LYS A 730 43.00 25.80 -12.32
C LYS A 730 41.78 24.93 -12.06
N THR A 731 40.67 25.55 -11.69
CA THR A 731 39.38 24.87 -11.52
C THR A 731 38.66 24.85 -12.87
N TYR A 732 38.59 23.68 -13.53
CA TYR A 732 37.90 23.54 -14.80
C TYR A 732 36.56 22.81 -14.62
N ILE A 733 35.47 23.51 -14.92
CA ILE A 733 34.09 23.02 -14.77
C ILE A 733 33.42 23.00 -16.13
N GLU A 734 32.98 21.82 -16.56
CA GLU A 734 32.20 21.65 -17.77
C GLU A 734 30.71 21.46 -17.41
N ILE A 735 29.83 22.19 -18.10
CA ILE A 735 28.38 22.10 -17.91
C ILE A 735 27.73 21.84 -19.28
N GLY A 736 26.82 20.87 -19.36
CA GLY A 736 26.14 20.55 -20.60
C GLY A 736 24.79 19.87 -20.41
N ALA A 737 24.09 19.65 -21.52
CA ALA A 737 22.85 18.90 -21.56
C ALA A 737 22.80 17.97 -22.78
N HIS A 738 22.02 16.90 -22.69
CA HIS A 738 21.61 16.05 -23.80
C HIS A 738 20.20 15.51 -23.57
N GLU A 739 19.48 15.18 -24.64
CA GLU A 739 18.14 14.62 -24.55
C GLU A 739 18.20 13.07 -24.47
N LYS A 740 17.36 12.48 -23.64
CA LYS A 740 17.25 11.02 -23.48
C LYS A 740 15.85 10.65 -22.96
N ASN A 741 15.13 9.80 -23.69
CA ASN A 741 13.84 9.24 -23.30
C ASN A 741 12.78 10.30 -22.87
N HIS A 742 12.57 11.35 -23.68
CA HIS A 742 11.65 12.48 -23.39
C HIS A 742 12.00 13.27 -22.10
N GLN A 743 13.24 13.12 -21.61
CA GLN A 743 13.81 13.93 -20.54
C GLN A 743 15.07 14.64 -21.03
N VAL A 744 15.30 15.84 -20.53
CA VAL A 744 16.57 16.54 -20.70
C VAL A 744 17.49 16.17 -19.55
N VAL A 745 18.64 15.58 -19.86
CA VAL A 745 19.69 15.24 -18.91
C VAL A 745 20.75 16.33 -18.91
N TYR A 746 20.91 16.99 -17.77
CA TYR A 746 21.93 17.98 -17.49
C TYR A 746 23.10 17.33 -16.75
N TYR A 747 24.31 17.87 -16.93
CA TYR A 747 25.47 17.45 -16.16
C TYR A 747 26.38 18.63 -15.76
N VAL A 748 27.07 18.44 -14.64
CA VAL A 748 28.18 19.27 -14.17
C VAL A 748 29.37 18.35 -13.93
N LYS A 749 30.46 18.57 -14.67
CA LYS A 749 31.71 17.83 -14.54
C LYS A 749 32.81 18.72 -13.96
N ASP A 750 33.43 18.25 -12.90
CA ASP A 750 34.65 18.82 -12.33
C ASP A 750 35.89 17.96 -12.67
N HIS A 751 37.07 18.52 -12.43
CA HIS A 751 38.36 17.83 -12.54
C HIS A 751 39.09 17.82 -11.20
N GLY A 752 38.31 17.69 -10.11
CA GLY A 752 38.74 17.86 -8.74
C GLY A 752 39.29 16.60 -8.09
N ALA A 753 38.97 16.41 -6.81
CA ALA A 753 39.41 15.27 -6.02
C ALA A 753 38.71 13.95 -6.38
N GLY A 754 37.47 13.99 -6.88
CA GLY A 754 36.65 12.79 -7.10
C GLY A 754 36.43 11.94 -5.84
N PHE A 755 35.70 10.83 -5.95
CA PHE A 755 35.42 9.93 -4.84
C PHE A 755 35.35 8.46 -5.30
N ASP A 756 35.51 7.53 -4.35
CA ASP A 756 35.35 6.09 -4.59
C ASP A 756 33.87 5.72 -4.71
N MET A 757 33.47 5.21 -5.88
CA MET A 757 32.12 4.75 -6.21
C MET A 757 31.61 3.64 -5.28
N LYS A 758 32.47 2.95 -4.53
CA LYS A 758 32.08 2.03 -3.44
C LYS A 758 31.21 2.68 -2.37
N TYR A 759 31.28 4.01 -2.21
CA TYR A 759 30.48 4.76 -1.24
C TYR A 759 29.30 5.52 -1.87
N TYR A 760 28.99 5.26 -3.15
CA TYR A 760 27.95 5.94 -3.92
C TYR A 760 26.58 6.01 -3.20
N ASP A 761 26.15 4.92 -2.56
CA ASP A 761 24.85 4.85 -1.87
C ASP A 761 24.68 5.89 -0.74
N LYS A 762 25.78 6.44 -0.23
CA LYS A 762 25.77 7.48 0.82
C LYS A 762 25.69 8.89 0.26
N LEU A 763 25.95 9.09 -1.03
CA LEU A 763 26.21 10.40 -1.64
C LEU A 763 25.04 11.39 -1.52
N PHE A 764 23.80 10.90 -1.56
CA PHE A 764 22.58 11.72 -1.50
C PHE A 764 21.90 11.71 -0.11
N GLY A 765 22.48 11.05 0.89
CA GLY A 765 21.93 10.99 2.24
C GLY A 765 22.13 12.31 3.01
N VAL A 766 21.17 12.66 3.87
CA VAL A 766 21.26 13.86 4.73
C VAL A 766 22.41 13.70 5.74
N PHE A 767 23.26 14.72 5.86
CA PHE A 767 24.49 14.74 6.67
C PHE A 767 25.56 13.72 6.25
N GLN A 768 25.40 13.02 5.12
CA GLN A 768 26.43 12.12 4.60
C GLN A 768 27.53 12.90 3.87
N ARG A 769 28.77 12.44 4.02
CA ARG A 769 29.96 13.04 3.41
C ARG A 769 30.98 11.95 3.09
N LEU A 770 31.62 12.05 1.93
CA LEU A 770 32.69 11.13 1.51
C LEU A 770 34.10 11.67 1.81
N HIS A 771 34.28 13.00 1.82
CA HIS A 771 35.54 13.67 2.19
C HIS A 771 35.52 14.21 3.62
N SER A 772 36.70 14.26 4.24
CA SER A 772 36.88 14.76 5.61
C SER A 772 36.59 16.27 5.73
N GLN A 773 36.27 16.71 6.95
CA GLN A 773 35.99 18.11 7.25
C GLN A 773 37.20 19.03 7.02
N GLU A 774 38.40 18.48 7.19
CA GLU A 774 39.70 19.16 7.08
C GLU A 774 40.11 19.36 5.61
N GLU A 775 39.69 18.44 4.74
CA GLU A 775 39.96 18.47 3.30
C GLU A 775 39.00 19.43 2.57
N PHE A 776 37.69 19.29 2.82
CA PHE A 776 36.65 20.08 2.15
C PHE A 776 35.53 20.52 3.10
N GLU A 777 35.11 21.78 3.00
CA GLU A 777 34.03 22.32 3.82
C GLU A 777 32.62 21.86 3.36
N GLY A 778 31.61 22.13 4.18
CA GLY A 778 30.21 21.86 3.86
C GLY A 778 29.45 21.01 4.88
N THR A 779 28.13 21.02 4.72
CA THR A 779 27.12 20.49 5.67
C THR A 779 26.69 19.05 5.41
N GLY A 780 26.88 18.53 4.20
CA GLY A 780 26.37 17.21 3.79
C GLY A 780 24.86 17.20 3.50
N ILE A 781 24.23 18.36 3.27
CA ILE A 781 22.79 18.47 2.96
C ILE A 781 22.54 18.80 1.47
N GLY A 782 23.49 19.48 0.80
CA GLY A 782 23.29 19.99 -0.56
C GLY A 782 22.90 18.96 -1.62
N LEU A 783 23.49 17.76 -1.61
CA LEU A 783 23.13 16.69 -2.56
C LEU A 783 21.78 16.04 -2.23
N ALA A 784 21.39 15.97 -0.95
CA ALA A 784 20.05 15.56 -0.55
C ALA A 784 18.99 16.58 -1.01
N ILE A 785 19.32 17.89 -1.00
CA ILE A 785 18.48 18.94 -1.61
C ILE A 785 18.35 18.72 -3.11
N VAL A 786 19.45 18.45 -3.84
CA VAL A 786 19.41 18.16 -5.28
C VAL A 786 18.49 16.98 -5.57
N GLN A 787 18.70 15.84 -4.91
CA GLN A 787 17.86 14.64 -5.09
C GLN A 787 16.38 14.96 -4.83
N LYS A 788 16.07 15.61 -3.71
CA LYS A 788 14.69 15.96 -3.33
C LYS A 788 14.03 16.90 -4.35
N VAL A 789 14.73 17.93 -4.84
CA VAL A 789 14.20 18.84 -5.86
C VAL A 789 13.96 18.08 -7.17
N VAL A 790 14.94 17.32 -7.65
CA VAL A 790 14.87 16.61 -8.93
C VAL A 790 13.77 15.56 -8.94
N SER A 791 13.63 14.75 -7.88
CA SER A 791 12.52 13.79 -7.76
C SER A 791 11.15 14.46 -7.72
N ARG A 792 11.01 15.64 -7.10
CA ARG A 792 9.75 16.43 -7.14
C ARG A 792 9.41 16.94 -8.54
N HIS A 793 10.37 17.00 -9.46
CA HIS A 793 10.17 17.30 -10.88
C HIS A 793 10.02 16.05 -11.75
N LYS A 794 9.84 14.86 -11.16
CA LYS A 794 9.80 13.55 -11.86
C LYS A 794 11.11 13.20 -12.61
N GLY A 795 12.22 13.79 -12.17
CA GLY A 795 13.57 13.51 -12.66
C GLY A 795 14.35 12.55 -11.77
N ASN A 796 15.52 12.14 -12.24
CA ASN A 796 16.49 11.34 -11.51
C ASN A 796 17.83 12.08 -11.36
N VAL A 797 18.60 11.78 -10.31
CA VAL A 797 19.97 12.29 -10.11
C VAL A 797 20.92 11.11 -9.96
N TRP A 798 22.12 11.22 -10.52
CA TRP A 798 23.20 10.24 -10.35
C TRP A 798 24.56 10.91 -10.48
N ALA A 799 25.64 10.15 -10.24
CA ALA A 799 27.00 10.64 -10.36
C ALA A 799 27.95 9.54 -10.82
N GLU A 800 29.02 9.95 -11.50
CA GLU A 800 30.15 9.12 -11.90
C GLU A 800 31.42 9.81 -11.39
N SER A 801 32.38 9.07 -10.83
CA SER A 801 33.62 9.68 -10.33
C SER A 801 34.80 8.73 -10.37
N VAL A 802 35.99 9.31 -10.56
CA VAL A 802 37.29 8.63 -10.48
C VAL A 802 38.18 9.45 -9.55
N LEU A 803 38.80 8.78 -8.59
CA LEU A 803 39.62 9.41 -7.57
C LEU A 803 40.81 10.17 -8.19
N ASN A 804 41.01 11.42 -7.77
CA ASN A 804 41.94 12.43 -8.28
C ASN A 804 41.73 12.92 -9.72
N GLU A 805 40.79 12.36 -10.48
CA GLU A 805 40.45 12.81 -11.84
C GLU A 805 39.19 13.69 -11.87
N GLY A 806 38.28 13.54 -10.90
CA GLY A 806 37.11 14.40 -10.70
C GLY A 806 35.79 13.65 -10.59
N ALA A 807 34.68 14.38 -10.58
CA ALA A 807 33.33 13.83 -10.62
C ALA A 807 32.48 14.47 -11.72
N THR A 808 31.50 13.72 -12.22
CA THR A 808 30.41 14.22 -13.05
C THR A 808 29.08 13.91 -12.38
N PHE A 809 28.34 14.95 -12.03
CA PHE A 809 26.99 14.84 -11.49
C PHE A 809 25.98 15.08 -12.60
N TYR A 810 24.94 14.25 -12.65
CA TYR A 810 23.89 14.29 -13.66
C TYR A 810 22.53 14.45 -12.99
N PHE A 811 21.62 15.19 -13.64
CA PHE A 811 20.20 15.18 -13.27
C PHE A 811 19.30 15.29 -14.51
N SER A 812 18.13 14.65 -14.48
CA SER A 812 17.13 14.76 -15.54
C SER A 812 15.94 15.62 -15.15
N LEU A 813 15.29 16.24 -16.14
CA LEU A 813 14.01 16.93 -16.01
C LEU A 813 13.10 16.60 -17.22
N PRO A 814 11.77 16.72 -17.11
CA PRO A 814 10.86 16.56 -18.25
C PRO A 814 11.12 17.62 -19.33
N ASP A 815 11.08 17.20 -20.60
CA ASP A 815 11.16 18.13 -21.73
C ASP A 815 9.92 19.04 -21.81
N ILE A 816 10.04 20.18 -22.50
CA ILE A 816 8.93 21.09 -22.75
C ILE A 816 7.80 20.41 -23.55
N ASN A 817 8.09 19.40 -24.36
CA ASN A 817 7.10 18.70 -25.17
C ASN A 817 6.43 17.49 -24.47
N SER A 818 6.82 17.14 -23.23
CA SER A 818 6.19 16.07 -22.42
C SER A 818 5.01 16.53 -21.58
#